data_AF-A0A3L6JMW5-F1
#
_entry.id   AF-A0A3L6JMW5-F1
#
_cell.length_a   1.000
_cell.length_b   1.000
_cell.length_c   1.000
_cell.angle_alpha   90.00
_cell.angle_beta   90.00
_cell.angle_gamma   90.00
#
_symmetry.space_group_name_H-M   'P 1'
#
loop_
_entity.id
_entity.type
_entity.pdbx_description
1 polymer ?
#
loop_
_entity_poly.entity_id
_entity_poly.type
_entity_poly.pdbx_seq_one_letter_code
_entity_poly.pdbx_strand_id
1 'polypeptide(L)'
;MNTKQGCIGPIRLHVDVPLVPRGYASGVLTWTPEGPTLKLGSGQLVQWPDQNARYGLHERVIIRKPSVPEANPLPKMAMIRLNPVLIARRQYSPCIVRAVEDIYPPSTYHWKSRLVRDGIDAVFAVQTVEGSDLFWLTIFDSETGSIYESHEIHSHEIWVIGVREDWEIDQETERAVAPSSPDLARLQALKVLDGLPPSWKRIAALTEGVAIPGLHRGETMREFMDQLVPSSFPPNVREELMVFLAWVTRSGTPNRDPVEFLQKLSSMSLLWRLCAGHFRCILDGVSSPPYVKVFNLAANGHLKMPRRAPPVAAGTSASMMIWYKLAEQFPDWRNRPIQFAKKLNDSGAVVTKLPVSKSEAHSSAKAWGDRLAILSHGLLLRTYVNPEPIGLHHIVYVGRAHGWPHKHLAWSARLEGSGGIYPHVDLMVMPQTAVERVRRQRIRLIESKWSTRATNLRLFDERRRQWVVSTKRIVDSLDRHGSMQLLTRDFGGSAESTIQPVTGTESKALDAVSGDMYLTLSESNRYWSYVGLDRKVFQATLTSLRDRGVVRLQYGTVLEGVATVFAMAQGPADRVCSLARSLLLHAPSTLVEMADDGGICLAMLRIPEMKVHELTASMLEAASDSEVRLSCSRVISYTGYMRSLYRRLLRPDGTWDDDVSAMLSQQRTSP
;
A
#
# COMPACT_ATOMS: atom_id res chain seq x y z
N MET A 1 12.05 -24.61 -8.80
CA MET A 1 11.44 -25.79 -9.46
C MET A 1 10.60 -25.27 -10.61
N ASN A 2 11.06 -25.50 -11.84
CA ASN A 2 10.36 -25.13 -13.07
C ASN A 2 9.34 -26.23 -13.40
N THR A 3 8.08 -26.05 -13.03
CA THR A 3 6.99 -26.78 -13.66
C THR A 3 6.54 -25.99 -14.88
N LYS A 4 7.03 -26.38 -16.07
CA LYS A 4 6.34 -26.09 -17.33
C LYS A 4 4.99 -26.80 -17.27
N GLN A 5 3.96 -26.13 -16.73
CA GLN A 5 2.58 -26.50 -16.98
C GLN A 5 2.28 -26.19 -18.45
N GLY A 6 1.58 -27.10 -19.12
CA GLY A 6 1.40 -27.12 -20.57
C GLY A 6 0.92 -25.78 -21.12
N CYS A 7 1.60 -25.30 -22.17
CA CYS A 7 1.19 -24.13 -22.92
C CYS A 7 -0.22 -24.38 -23.51
N ILE A 8 -1.21 -23.69 -22.99
CA ILE A 8 -2.57 -23.61 -23.53
C ILE A 8 -2.46 -22.82 -24.84
N GLY A 9 -2.99 -23.35 -25.95
CA GLY A 9 -3.06 -22.62 -27.22
C GLY A 9 -3.99 -21.39 -27.11
N PRO A 10 -3.76 -20.31 -27.87
CA PRO A 10 -4.56 -19.09 -27.77
C PRO A 10 -6.00 -19.37 -28.19
N ILE A 11 -6.96 -19.21 -27.28
CA ILE A 11 -8.38 -19.11 -27.64
C ILE A 11 -8.55 -17.79 -28.39
N ARG A 12 -8.87 -17.87 -29.68
CA ARG A 12 -9.27 -16.72 -30.49
C ARG A 12 -10.79 -16.65 -30.51
N LEU A 13 -11.34 -15.46 -30.30
CA LEU A 13 -12.78 -15.25 -30.40
C LEU A 13 -13.17 -14.97 -31.84
N HIS A 14 -13.99 -15.86 -32.40
CA HIS A 14 -14.68 -15.63 -33.67
C HIS A 14 -15.87 -14.72 -33.42
N VAL A 15 -15.99 -13.67 -34.23
CA VAL A 15 -16.96 -12.59 -34.04
C VAL A 15 -17.68 -12.26 -35.32
N ASP A 16 -18.92 -11.78 -35.19
CA ASP A 16 -19.71 -11.27 -36.29
C ASP A 16 -19.72 -9.74 -36.29
N VAL A 17 -19.23 -9.11 -37.35
CA VAL A 17 -19.16 -7.65 -37.48
C VAL A 17 -20.29 -7.17 -38.40
N PRO A 18 -21.23 -6.33 -37.92
CA PRO A 18 -22.32 -5.85 -38.74
C PRO A 18 -21.82 -4.90 -39.85
N LEU A 19 -22.25 -5.16 -41.08
CA LEU A 19 -22.00 -4.34 -42.26
C LEU A 19 -23.21 -3.44 -42.56
N VAL A 20 -22.96 -2.18 -42.87
CA VAL A 20 -23.99 -1.25 -43.40
C VAL A 20 -24.01 -1.40 -44.94
N PRO A 21 -25.16 -1.65 -45.62
CA PRO A 21 -26.53 -1.49 -45.12
C PRO A 21 -27.20 -2.76 -44.56
N ARG A 22 -26.75 -3.99 -44.89
CA ARG A 22 -27.23 -5.25 -44.29
C ARG A 22 -26.20 -6.38 -44.44
N GLY A 23 -25.93 -7.11 -43.35
CA GLY A 23 -25.12 -8.33 -43.33
C GLY A 23 -24.17 -8.40 -42.12
N TYR A 24 -23.57 -9.57 -41.88
CA TYR A 24 -22.48 -9.74 -40.93
C TYR A 24 -21.25 -10.28 -41.67
N ALA A 25 -20.08 -9.74 -41.35
CA ALA A 25 -18.79 -10.31 -41.76
C ALA A 25 -18.21 -11.09 -40.58
N SER A 26 -17.79 -12.33 -40.84
CA SER A 26 -17.00 -13.06 -39.85
C SER A 26 -15.62 -12.41 -39.70
N GLY A 27 -15.16 -12.26 -38.46
CA GLY A 27 -13.85 -11.74 -38.13
C GLY A 27 -13.25 -12.44 -36.92
N VAL A 28 -12.02 -12.05 -36.60
CA VAL A 28 -11.29 -12.50 -35.42
C VAL A 28 -10.98 -11.28 -34.57
N LEU A 29 -11.43 -11.31 -33.31
CA LEU A 29 -11.04 -10.32 -32.32
C LEU A 29 -9.66 -10.67 -31.77
N THR A 30 -8.74 -9.72 -31.88
CA THR A 30 -7.40 -9.80 -31.30
C THR A 30 -7.21 -8.64 -30.35
N TRP A 31 -6.59 -8.91 -29.21
CA TRP A 31 -6.26 -7.89 -28.23
C TRP A 31 -4.77 -7.62 -28.25
N THR A 32 -4.41 -6.33 -28.29
CA THR A 32 -3.03 -5.87 -28.13
C THR A 32 -2.95 -4.87 -26.97
N PRO A 33 -1.74 -4.54 -26.49
CA PRO A 33 -1.53 -3.49 -25.50
C PRO A 33 -2.16 -2.14 -25.87
N GLU A 34 -2.29 -1.84 -27.15
CA GLU A 34 -2.82 -0.59 -27.70
C GLU A 34 -4.36 -0.59 -27.79
N GLY A 35 -5.00 -1.77 -27.69
CA GLY A 35 -6.45 -1.93 -27.71
C GLY A 35 -6.95 -3.12 -28.52
N PRO A 36 -8.27 -3.31 -28.62
CA PRO A 36 -8.84 -4.37 -29.44
C PRO A 36 -8.72 -4.04 -30.93
N THR A 37 -8.36 -5.05 -31.72
CA THR A 37 -8.34 -5.01 -33.18
C THR A 37 -9.20 -6.14 -33.73
N LEU A 38 -10.12 -5.80 -34.62
CA LEU A 38 -10.94 -6.75 -35.38
C LEU A 38 -10.30 -6.97 -36.75
N LYS A 39 -9.96 -8.21 -37.07
CA LYS A 39 -9.54 -8.61 -38.42
C LYS A 39 -10.68 -9.34 -39.11
N LEU A 40 -11.28 -8.72 -40.12
CA LEU A 40 -12.36 -9.33 -40.91
C LEU A 40 -11.81 -10.43 -41.82
N GLY A 41 -12.67 -11.37 -42.24
CA GLY A 41 -12.33 -12.39 -43.22
C GLY A 41 -11.85 -11.82 -44.56
N SER A 42 -12.18 -10.57 -44.87
CA SER A 42 -11.67 -9.81 -46.02
C SER A 42 -10.21 -9.34 -45.87
N GLY A 43 -9.61 -9.48 -44.69
CA GLY A 43 -8.29 -8.95 -44.34
C GLY A 43 -8.30 -7.49 -43.85
N GLN A 44 -9.45 -6.80 -43.92
CA GLN A 44 -9.61 -5.45 -43.38
C GLN A 44 -9.46 -5.45 -41.85
N LEU A 45 -8.74 -4.45 -41.33
CA LEU A 45 -8.60 -4.22 -39.90
C LEU A 45 -9.52 -3.07 -39.47
N VAL A 46 -10.31 -3.31 -38.44
CA VAL A 46 -11.07 -2.27 -37.72
C VAL A 46 -10.41 -2.13 -36.34
N GLN A 47 -9.94 -0.93 -36.04
CA GLN A 47 -9.14 -0.64 -34.85
C GLN A 47 -9.82 0.39 -33.96
N TRP A 48 -9.58 0.26 -32.66
CA TRP A 48 -9.81 1.33 -31.71
C TRP A 48 -8.98 2.59 -32.09
N PRO A 49 -9.51 3.83 -31.97
CA PRO A 49 -10.72 4.25 -31.28
C PRO A 49 -11.93 4.54 -32.19
N ASP A 50 -12.29 3.65 -33.11
CA ASP A 50 -13.58 3.79 -33.83
C ASP A 50 -14.77 3.67 -32.85
N GLN A 51 -15.46 4.80 -32.62
CA GLN A 51 -16.56 4.89 -31.65
C GLN A 51 -17.83 4.15 -32.08
N ASN A 52 -17.98 3.86 -33.37
CA ASN A 52 -19.18 3.22 -33.93
C ASN A 52 -18.97 1.73 -34.22
N ALA A 53 -17.73 1.24 -34.15
CA ALA A 53 -17.44 -0.16 -34.37
C ALA A 53 -18.04 -1.05 -33.27
N ARG A 54 -18.68 -2.14 -33.69
CA ARG A 54 -19.31 -3.14 -32.82
C ARG A 54 -19.13 -4.55 -33.38
N TYR A 55 -19.26 -5.55 -32.54
CA TYR A 55 -19.11 -6.95 -32.92
C TYR A 55 -20.03 -7.84 -32.07
N GLY A 56 -20.44 -8.97 -32.63
CA GLY A 56 -21.28 -9.98 -32.00
C GLY A 56 -20.43 -11.15 -31.51
N LEU A 57 -20.67 -11.61 -30.28
CA LEU A 57 -20.12 -12.85 -29.74
C LEU A 57 -21.23 -13.89 -29.53
N HIS A 58 -20.95 -15.13 -29.93
CA HIS A 58 -21.83 -16.29 -29.72
C HIS A 58 -21.40 -17.17 -28.55
N GLU A 59 -20.20 -16.94 -28.02
CA GLU A 59 -19.60 -17.77 -26.99
C GLU A 59 -19.01 -16.91 -25.87
N ARG A 60 -18.97 -17.47 -24.67
CA ARG A 60 -18.21 -16.97 -23.53
C ARG A 60 -17.09 -17.93 -23.17
N VAL A 61 -15.99 -17.41 -22.66
CA VAL A 61 -14.86 -18.20 -22.16
C VAL A 61 -14.81 -18.06 -20.65
N ILE A 62 -14.86 -19.17 -19.92
CA ILE A 62 -14.86 -19.17 -18.45
C ILE A 62 -13.96 -20.28 -17.89
N ILE A 63 -13.41 -20.07 -16.69
CA ILE A 63 -12.61 -21.08 -15.99
C ILE A 63 -13.49 -21.79 -14.96
N ARG A 64 -13.96 -23.00 -15.28
CA ARG A 64 -14.78 -23.84 -14.37
C ARG A 64 -13.97 -24.93 -13.65
N LYS A 65 -12.87 -25.38 -14.26
CA LYS A 65 -11.95 -26.39 -13.75
C LYS A 65 -10.52 -25.83 -13.74
N PRO A 66 -9.60 -26.37 -12.93
CA PRO A 66 -8.24 -25.86 -12.88
C PRO A 66 -7.60 -25.83 -14.27
N SER A 67 -7.13 -24.65 -14.67
CA SER A 67 -6.18 -24.46 -15.77
C SER A 67 -6.68 -24.72 -17.19
N VAL A 68 -7.98 -24.81 -17.44
CA VAL A 68 -8.52 -24.89 -18.82
C VAL A 68 -9.67 -23.90 -18.99
N PRO A 69 -9.47 -22.81 -19.73
CA PRO A 69 -10.57 -21.97 -20.20
C PRO A 69 -11.50 -22.79 -21.10
N GLU A 70 -12.81 -22.74 -20.84
CA GLU A 70 -13.83 -23.46 -21.61
C GLU A 70 -14.71 -22.45 -22.37
N ALA A 71 -14.74 -22.57 -23.71
CA ALA A 71 -15.69 -21.85 -24.55
C ALA A 71 -17.08 -22.48 -24.41
N ASN A 72 -18.07 -21.67 -24.10
CA ASN A 72 -19.46 -22.09 -23.88
C ASN A 72 -20.39 -21.21 -24.73
N PRO A 73 -21.38 -21.80 -25.43
CA PRO A 73 -22.32 -21.01 -26.22
C PRO A 73 -23.18 -20.09 -25.33
N LEU A 74 -23.47 -18.91 -25.84
CA LEU A 74 -24.40 -17.95 -25.24
C LEU A 74 -25.84 -18.28 -25.66
N PRO A 75 -26.85 -18.06 -24.80
CA PRO A 75 -28.26 -18.23 -25.18
C PRO A 75 -28.70 -17.28 -26.30
N LYS A 76 -28.06 -16.11 -26.39
CA LYS A 76 -28.27 -15.09 -27.42
C LYS A 76 -26.93 -14.42 -27.71
N MET A 77 -26.70 -14.06 -28.97
CA MET A 77 -25.53 -13.29 -29.37
C MET A 77 -25.44 -11.97 -28.57
N ALA A 78 -24.29 -11.73 -27.96
CA ALA A 78 -23.99 -10.48 -27.26
C ALA A 78 -23.42 -9.47 -28.26
N MET A 79 -24.10 -8.34 -28.47
CA MET A 79 -23.60 -7.24 -29.30
C MET A 79 -22.76 -6.30 -28.44
N ILE A 80 -21.49 -6.14 -28.77
CA ILE A 80 -20.50 -5.45 -27.95
C ILE A 80 -19.89 -4.29 -28.74
N ARG A 81 -19.76 -3.12 -28.09
CA ARG A 81 -19.03 -2.00 -28.68
C ARG A 81 -17.53 -2.26 -28.63
N LEU A 82 -16.84 -2.04 -29.74
CA LEU A 82 -15.39 -2.24 -29.83
C LEU A 82 -14.65 -1.33 -28.85
N ASN A 83 -15.18 -0.14 -28.56
CA ASN A 83 -14.57 0.81 -27.64
C ASN A 83 -14.65 0.37 -26.17
N PRO A 84 -13.54 0.03 -25.51
CA PRO A 84 -13.54 -0.36 -24.11
C PRO A 84 -13.81 0.86 -23.20
N VAL A 85 -14.60 0.65 -22.15
CA VAL A 85 -14.81 1.64 -21.08
C VAL A 85 -13.69 1.59 -20.03
N LEU A 86 -12.97 0.48 -19.93
CA LEU A 86 -11.83 0.30 -19.04
C LEU A 86 -10.83 -0.67 -19.66
N ILE A 87 -9.54 -0.33 -19.60
CA ILE A 87 -8.43 -1.26 -19.85
C ILE A 87 -7.47 -1.13 -18.67
N ALA A 88 -7.11 -2.24 -18.04
CA ALA A 88 -6.14 -2.26 -16.94
C ALA A 88 -5.25 -3.50 -16.99
N ARG A 89 -4.01 -3.36 -16.53
CA ARG A 89 -3.11 -4.48 -16.28
C ARG A 89 -3.16 -4.89 -14.82
N ARG A 90 -3.29 -6.19 -14.56
CA ARG A 90 -3.27 -6.77 -13.21
C ARG A 90 -2.64 -8.15 -13.25
N GLN A 91 -2.09 -8.53 -12.10
CA GLN A 91 -1.56 -9.87 -11.88
C GLN A 91 -2.73 -10.86 -11.72
N TYR A 92 -2.71 -11.92 -12.51
CA TYR A 92 -3.82 -12.86 -12.62
C TYR A 92 -3.37 -14.31 -12.52
N SER A 93 -4.18 -15.17 -11.89
CA SER A 93 -3.95 -16.62 -11.90
C SER A 93 -4.96 -17.30 -12.82
N PRO A 94 -4.54 -17.93 -13.92
CA PRO A 94 -5.44 -18.73 -14.76
C PRO A 94 -5.82 -20.09 -14.10
N CYS A 95 -5.56 -20.25 -12.80
CA CYS A 95 -5.86 -21.44 -12.01
C CYS A 95 -6.95 -21.12 -10.99
N ILE A 96 -7.77 -22.13 -10.63
CA ILE A 96 -8.75 -21.95 -9.55
C ILE A 96 -8.00 -21.72 -8.24
N VAL A 97 -8.13 -20.51 -7.69
CA VAL A 97 -7.72 -20.19 -6.33
C VAL A 97 -8.85 -20.63 -5.40
N ARG A 98 -8.56 -21.52 -4.45
CA ARG A 98 -9.55 -22.00 -3.43
C ARG A 98 -9.88 -20.91 -2.37
N ALA A 99 -9.83 -19.64 -2.73
CA ALA A 99 -10.18 -18.55 -1.84
C ALA A 99 -11.68 -18.27 -1.94
N VAL A 100 -12.37 -18.31 -0.81
CA VAL A 100 -13.75 -17.79 -0.72
C VAL A 100 -13.67 -16.27 -0.81
N GLU A 101 -14.40 -15.69 -1.76
CA GLU A 101 -14.51 -14.25 -1.89
C GLU A 101 -15.33 -13.68 -0.72
N ASP A 102 -14.67 -12.95 0.18
CA ASP A 102 -15.31 -12.19 1.27
C ASP A 102 -15.88 -10.86 0.74
N ILE A 103 -16.69 -10.94 -0.32
CA ILE A 103 -17.39 -9.81 -0.95
C ILE A 103 -18.80 -10.20 -1.38
N TYR A 104 -19.70 -9.21 -1.38
CA TYR A 104 -21.07 -9.37 -1.82
C TYR A 104 -21.47 -8.24 -2.79
N PRO A 105 -22.16 -8.56 -3.90
CA PRO A 105 -22.33 -9.91 -4.46
C PRO A 105 -20.98 -10.56 -4.81
N PRO A 106 -20.84 -11.90 -4.82
CA PRO A 106 -19.63 -12.54 -5.35
C PRO A 106 -19.40 -12.15 -6.80
N SER A 107 -18.15 -12.20 -7.26
CA SER A 107 -17.83 -11.91 -8.66
C SER A 107 -18.41 -12.96 -9.60
N THR A 108 -18.79 -12.53 -10.80
CA THR A 108 -19.35 -13.41 -11.82
C THR A 108 -18.32 -14.49 -12.17
N TYR A 109 -18.65 -15.78 -12.00
CA TYR A 109 -17.70 -16.89 -12.13
C TYR A 109 -16.44 -16.81 -11.23
N HIS A 110 -16.49 -16.06 -10.13
CA HIS A 110 -15.41 -15.94 -9.15
C HIS A 110 -14.07 -15.45 -9.75
N TRP A 111 -14.12 -14.64 -10.81
CA TRP A 111 -12.92 -14.12 -11.47
C TRP A 111 -12.06 -13.26 -10.54
N LYS A 112 -12.66 -12.57 -9.57
CA LYS A 112 -11.92 -11.72 -8.62
C LYS A 112 -10.98 -12.56 -7.75
N SER A 113 -11.35 -13.77 -7.34
CA SER A 113 -10.49 -14.63 -6.51
C SER A 113 -9.16 -15.01 -7.20
N ARG A 114 -9.10 -14.83 -8.53
CA ARG A 114 -7.92 -15.06 -9.37
C ARG A 114 -7.03 -13.82 -9.55
N LEU A 115 -7.42 -12.64 -9.04
CA LEU A 115 -6.51 -11.52 -8.86
C LEU A 115 -5.54 -11.84 -7.71
N VAL A 116 -4.29 -12.15 -8.05
CA VAL A 116 -3.27 -12.58 -7.08
C VAL A 116 -1.98 -11.81 -7.28
N ARG A 117 -1.19 -11.67 -6.22
CA ARG A 117 0.09 -10.95 -6.26
C ARG A 117 1.12 -11.61 -7.20
N ASP A 118 1.21 -12.94 -7.15
CA ASP A 118 2.22 -13.73 -7.86
C ASP A 118 1.58 -14.45 -9.06
N GLY A 119 1.03 -13.67 -9.99
CA GLY A 119 0.32 -14.14 -11.18
C GLY A 119 1.10 -13.91 -12.49
N ILE A 120 0.40 -14.11 -13.61
CA ILE A 120 0.83 -13.61 -14.92
C ILE A 120 0.37 -12.16 -15.11
N ASP A 121 1.07 -11.39 -15.94
CA ASP A 121 0.65 -10.03 -16.30
C ASP A 121 -0.48 -10.09 -17.36
N ALA A 122 -1.71 -9.97 -16.90
CA ALA A 122 -2.90 -10.01 -17.73
C ALA A 122 -3.49 -8.63 -17.94
N VAL A 123 -4.09 -8.42 -19.12
CA VAL A 123 -4.87 -7.25 -19.45
C VAL A 123 -6.34 -7.57 -19.29
N PHE A 124 -7.05 -6.68 -18.61
CA PHE A 124 -8.48 -6.70 -18.41
C PHE A 124 -9.07 -5.59 -19.26
N ALA A 125 -9.99 -5.95 -20.16
CA ALA A 125 -10.72 -5.00 -20.97
C ALA A 125 -12.22 -5.15 -20.70
N VAL A 126 -12.87 -4.04 -20.40
CA VAL A 126 -14.32 -3.98 -20.17
C VAL A 126 -14.96 -3.17 -21.29
N GLN A 127 -15.97 -3.74 -21.94
CA GLN A 127 -16.72 -3.12 -23.04
C GLN A 127 -18.22 -3.04 -22.71
N THR A 128 -18.95 -2.17 -23.41
CA THR A 128 -20.40 -2.04 -23.25
C THR A 128 -21.13 -3.06 -24.12
N VAL A 129 -22.18 -3.66 -23.57
CA VAL A 129 -23.09 -4.56 -24.30
C VAL A 129 -24.32 -3.77 -24.74
N GLU A 130 -24.65 -3.81 -26.04
CA GLU A 130 -25.80 -3.08 -26.58
C GLU A 130 -27.12 -3.67 -26.06
N GLY A 131 -27.97 -2.81 -25.48
CA GLY A 131 -29.29 -3.21 -24.98
C GLY A 131 -29.26 -4.02 -23.67
N SER A 132 -28.15 -3.98 -22.92
CA SER A 132 -27.99 -4.63 -21.62
C SER A 132 -27.35 -3.68 -20.60
N ASP A 133 -27.71 -3.82 -19.32
CA ASP A 133 -27.06 -3.12 -18.20
C ASP A 133 -25.74 -3.80 -17.75
N LEU A 134 -25.41 -4.94 -18.37
CA LEU A 134 -24.18 -5.69 -18.14
C LEU A 134 -23.04 -5.19 -19.04
N PHE A 135 -21.82 -5.51 -18.63
CA PHE A 135 -20.61 -5.17 -19.35
C PHE A 135 -19.91 -6.45 -19.79
N TRP A 136 -19.15 -6.38 -20.88
CA TRP A 136 -18.36 -7.52 -21.36
C TRP A 136 -16.92 -7.40 -20.85
N LEU A 137 -16.48 -8.36 -20.04
CA LEU A 137 -15.10 -8.47 -19.56
C LEU A 137 -14.33 -9.43 -20.47
N THR A 138 -13.13 -9.04 -20.90
CA THR A 138 -12.14 -9.96 -21.48
C THR A 138 -10.83 -9.86 -20.71
N ILE A 139 -10.31 -11.00 -20.24
CA ILE A 139 -9.03 -11.16 -19.56
C ILE A 139 -8.10 -11.92 -20.49
N PHE A 140 -6.96 -11.33 -20.84
CA PHE A 140 -6.03 -11.93 -21.78
C PHE A 140 -4.57 -11.68 -21.41
N ASP A 141 -3.70 -12.55 -21.92
CA ASP A 141 -2.26 -12.46 -21.76
C ASP A 141 -1.69 -11.29 -22.56
N SER A 142 -0.92 -10.42 -21.90
CA SER A 142 -0.37 -9.21 -22.54
C SER A 142 0.67 -9.51 -23.63
N GLU A 143 1.35 -10.65 -23.58
CA GLU A 143 2.42 -11.03 -24.52
C GLU A 143 1.90 -11.91 -25.65
N THR A 144 1.08 -12.91 -25.31
CA THR A 144 0.60 -13.91 -26.28
C THR A 144 -0.77 -13.57 -26.89
N GLY A 145 -1.53 -12.66 -26.27
CA GLY A 145 -2.91 -12.35 -26.65
C GLY A 145 -3.91 -13.48 -26.35
N SER A 146 -3.48 -14.51 -25.61
CA SER A 146 -4.31 -15.65 -25.25
C SER A 146 -5.42 -15.23 -24.30
N ILE A 147 -6.66 -15.55 -24.62
CA ILE A 147 -7.82 -15.21 -23.79
C ILE A 147 -8.00 -16.26 -22.70
N TYR A 148 -8.00 -15.79 -21.44
CA TYR A 148 -8.25 -16.61 -20.27
C TYR A 148 -9.75 -16.65 -19.93
N GLU A 149 -10.40 -15.48 -19.96
CA GLU A 149 -11.84 -15.34 -19.70
C GLU A 149 -12.45 -14.27 -20.59
N SER A 150 -13.69 -14.48 -21.01
CA SER A 150 -14.48 -13.54 -21.80
C SER A 150 -15.96 -13.75 -21.54
N HIS A 151 -16.59 -12.88 -20.75
CA HIS A 151 -17.98 -13.04 -20.32
C HIS A 151 -18.60 -11.75 -19.81
N GLU A 152 -19.91 -11.75 -19.60
CA GLU A 152 -20.63 -10.64 -18.98
C GLU A 152 -20.28 -10.48 -17.50
N ILE A 153 -20.22 -9.24 -17.02
CA ILE A 153 -20.05 -8.84 -15.62
C ILE A 153 -21.03 -7.71 -15.26
N HIS A 154 -21.31 -7.56 -13.98
CA HIS A 154 -22.13 -6.46 -13.46
C HIS A 154 -21.32 -5.16 -13.30
N SER A 155 -22.02 -4.03 -13.28
CA SER A 155 -21.39 -2.69 -13.13
C SER A 155 -20.55 -2.53 -11.85
N HIS A 156 -20.92 -3.20 -10.76
CA HIS A 156 -20.16 -3.14 -9.50
C HIS A 156 -18.81 -3.87 -9.55
N GLU A 157 -18.62 -4.78 -10.52
CA GLU A 157 -17.40 -5.56 -10.67
C GLU A 157 -16.31 -4.80 -11.44
N ILE A 158 -16.68 -3.76 -12.20
CA ILE A 158 -15.75 -3.04 -13.08
C ILE A 158 -14.64 -2.37 -12.28
N TRP A 159 -14.98 -1.74 -11.17
CA TRP A 159 -14.05 -0.81 -10.52
C TRP A 159 -12.92 -1.48 -9.75
N VAL A 160 -13.05 -2.75 -9.33
CA VAL A 160 -11.89 -3.47 -8.76
C VAL A 160 -10.77 -3.66 -9.80
N ILE A 161 -11.10 -3.63 -11.10
CA ILE A 161 -10.12 -3.70 -12.20
C ILE A 161 -9.44 -2.34 -12.38
N GLY A 162 -10.20 -1.24 -12.25
CA GLY A 162 -9.71 0.11 -12.52
C GLY A 162 -9.04 0.78 -11.33
N VAL A 163 -9.47 0.43 -10.12
CA VAL A 163 -8.97 0.97 -8.86
C VAL A 163 -7.70 0.22 -8.45
N ARG A 164 -6.63 0.96 -8.19
CA ARG A 164 -5.33 0.42 -7.76
C ARG A 164 -5.15 0.57 -6.27
N GLU A 165 -4.69 -0.48 -5.62
CA GLU A 165 -4.37 -0.44 -4.20
C GLU A 165 -3.06 0.33 -3.98
N ASP A 166 -2.95 1.08 -2.88
CA ASP A 166 -1.78 1.92 -2.60
C ASP A 166 -0.48 1.10 -2.57
N TRP A 167 -0.54 -0.16 -2.12
CA TRP A 167 0.62 -1.04 -2.09
C TRP A 167 1.09 -1.47 -3.50
N GLU A 168 0.19 -1.57 -4.48
CA GLU A 168 0.55 -1.87 -5.87
C GLU A 168 1.35 -0.70 -6.45
N ILE A 169 0.93 0.53 -6.14
CA ILE A 169 1.62 1.75 -6.55
C ILE A 169 2.97 1.87 -5.84
N ASP A 170 3.05 1.52 -4.55
CA ASP A 170 4.33 1.44 -3.82
C ASP A 170 5.31 0.48 -4.51
N GLN A 171 4.88 -0.73 -4.82
CA GLN A 171 5.75 -1.72 -5.47
C GLN A 171 6.22 -1.27 -6.84
N GLU A 172 5.35 -0.66 -7.65
CA GLU A 172 5.77 -0.10 -8.94
C GLU A 172 6.74 1.05 -8.79
N THR A 173 6.51 1.93 -7.81
CA THR A 173 7.41 3.05 -7.52
C THR A 173 8.79 2.53 -7.11
N GLU A 174 8.83 1.52 -6.24
CA GLU A 174 10.08 0.88 -5.82
C GLU A 174 10.79 0.22 -7.01
N ARG A 175 10.07 -0.51 -7.88
CA ARG A 175 10.62 -1.11 -9.11
C ARG A 175 11.14 -0.05 -10.09
N ALA A 176 10.43 1.06 -10.24
CA ALA A 176 10.84 2.16 -11.12
C ALA A 176 12.12 2.85 -10.64
N VAL A 177 12.31 2.92 -9.32
CA VAL A 177 13.51 3.51 -8.70
C VAL A 177 14.66 2.51 -8.55
N ALA A 178 14.37 1.21 -8.58
CA ALA A 178 15.36 0.14 -8.46
C ALA A 178 16.46 0.22 -9.54
N PRO A 179 17.63 -0.40 -9.29
CA PRO A 179 18.71 -0.49 -10.28
C PRO A 179 18.19 -1.11 -11.59
N SER A 180 18.65 -0.61 -12.74
CA SER A 180 18.22 -1.11 -14.06
C SER A 180 18.51 -2.60 -14.31
N SER A 181 19.41 -3.22 -13.53
CA SER A 181 19.72 -4.64 -13.61
C SER A 181 19.90 -5.22 -12.21
N PRO A 182 18.83 -5.77 -11.61
CA PRO A 182 18.87 -6.42 -10.30
C PRO A 182 19.86 -7.60 -10.24
N ASP A 183 19.97 -8.36 -11.33
CA ASP A 183 20.90 -9.49 -11.44
C ASP A 183 22.35 -9.03 -11.44
N LEU A 184 22.67 -7.96 -12.18
CA LEU A 184 24.01 -7.37 -12.14
C LEU A 184 24.33 -6.83 -10.74
N ALA A 185 23.37 -6.22 -10.06
CA ALA A 185 23.55 -5.73 -8.70
C ALA A 185 23.80 -6.88 -7.71
N ARG A 186 23.06 -7.99 -7.83
CA ARG A 186 23.28 -9.23 -7.07
C ARG A 186 24.67 -9.80 -7.34
N LEU A 187 25.06 -9.94 -8.60
CA LEU A 187 26.40 -10.43 -8.98
C LEU A 187 27.50 -9.54 -8.41
N GLN A 188 27.35 -8.22 -8.45
CA GLN A 188 28.29 -7.28 -7.84
C GLN A 188 28.38 -7.43 -6.32
N ALA A 189 27.26 -7.68 -5.63
CA ALA A 189 27.27 -7.95 -4.19
C ALA A 189 28.00 -9.25 -3.86
N LEU A 190 27.81 -10.30 -4.67
CA LEU A 190 28.46 -11.61 -4.50
C LEU A 190 29.98 -11.58 -4.69
N LYS A 191 30.52 -10.63 -5.48
CA LYS A 191 31.98 -10.49 -5.71
C LYS A 191 32.80 -10.38 -4.43
N VAL A 192 32.21 -9.97 -3.30
CA VAL A 192 32.92 -9.94 -2.01
C VAL A 192 33.41 -11.32 -1.56
N LEU A 193 32.72 -12.37 -2.00
CA LEU A 193 33.02 -13.77 -1.67
C LEU A 193 34.18 -14.34 -2.50
N ASP A 194 34.54 -13.70 -3.60
CA ASP A 194 35.63 -14.17 -4.47
C ASP A 194 37.00 -13.61 -4.04
N GLY A 195 37.05 -12.82 -2.96
CA GLY A 195 38.27 -12.28 -2.37
C GLY A 195 38.96 -13.22 -1.38
N LEU A 196 40.05 -12.74 -0.77
CA LEU A 196 40.81 -13.49 0.24
C LEU A 196 40.01 -13.69 1.55
N PRO A 197 40.18 -14.84 2.23
CA PRO A 197 39.54 -15.11 3.50
C PRO A 197 40.06 -14.20 4.63
N PRO A 198 39.24 -13.95 5.68
CA PRO A 198 39.60 -13.04 6.77
C PRO A 198 40.84 -13.52 7.54
N SER A 199 41.47 -12.59 8.27
CA SER A 199 42.58 -12.93 9.17
C SER A 199 42.09 -13.70 10.39
N TRP A 200 42.95 -14.51 11.02
CA TRP A 200 42.61 -15.29 12.22
C TRP A 200 42.02 -14.44 13.36
N LYS A 201 42.51 -13.20 13.54
CA LYS A 201 41.93 -12.26 14.50
C LYS A 201 40.46 -11.94 14.21
N ARG A 202 40.09 -11.73 12.94
CA ARG A 202 38.71 -11.48 12.52
C ARG A 202 37.85 -12.74 12.60
N ILE A 203 38.44 -13.90 12.32
CA ILE A 203 37.78 -15.21 12.46
C ILE A 203 37.38 -15.46 13.91
N ALA A 204 38.32 -15.27 14.85
CA ALA A 204 38.07 -15.45 16.27
C ALA A 204 36.93 -14.55 16.76
N ALA A 205 36.90 -13.28 16.31
CA ALA A 205 35.82 -12.35 16.65
C ALA A 205 34.45 -12.78 16.06
N LEU A 206 34.42 -13.29 14.82
CA LEU A 206 33.17 -13.75 14.19
C LEU A 206 32.59 -15.00 14.85
N THR A 207 33.46 -15.89 15.35
CA THR A 207 33.11 -17.21 15.88
C THR A 207 33.04 -17.25 17.41
N GLU A 208 33.12 -16.08 18.06
CA GLU A 208 33.11 -15.98 19.51
C GLU A 208 31.87 -16.65 20.12
N GLY A 209 32.11 -17.61 21.02
CA GLY A 209 31.06 -18.35 21.72
C GLY A 209 30.34 -19.41 20.88
N VAL A 210 30.92 -19.85 19.76
CA VAL A 210 30.42 -20.97 18.93
C VAL A 210 31.60 -21.86 18.52
N ALA A 211 31.49 -23.17 18.79
CA ALA A 211 32.43 -24.15 18.25
C ALA A 211 31.98 -24.58 16.85
N ILE A 212 32.86 -24.45 15.85
CA ILE A 212 32.63 -24.87 14.47
C ILE A 212 33.59 -26.03 14.17
N PRO A 213 33.11 -27.27 14.11
CA PRO A 213 33.96 -28.42 13.84
C PRO A 213 34.65 -28.30 12.49
N GLY A 214 35.95 -28.54 12.44
CA GLY A 214 36.72 -28.55 11.19
C GLY A 214 36.91 -27.17 10.53
N LEU A 215 36.72 -26.07 11.28
CA LEU A 215 36.91 -24.72 10.75
C LEU A 215 38.34 -24.52 10.24
N HIS A 216 38.47 -24.24 8.94
CA HIS A 216 39.74 -23.96 8.29
C HIS A 216 39.59 -22.75 7.36
N ARG A 217 40.70 -22.06 7.06
CA ARG A 217 40.66 -20.75 6.40
C ARG A 217 40.24 -20.79 4.92
N GLY A 218 40.44 -21.91 4.21
CA GLY A 218 40.19 -22.02 2.77
C GLY A 218 41.09 -21.14 1.91
N GLU A 219 40.90 -21.17 0.59
CA GLU A 219 41.57 -20.30 -0.38
C GLU A 219 40.78 -19.02 -0.65
N THR A 220 39.45 -19.12 -0.61
CA THR A 220 38.52 -18.02 -0.92
C THR A 220 37.65 -17.63 0.28
N MET A 221 37.18 -16.38 0.29
CA MET A 221 36.18 -15.90 1.25
C MET A 221 34.89 -16.74 1.18
N ARG A 222 34.52 -17.23 0.00
CA ARG A 222 33.37 -18.12 -0.21
C ARG A 222 33.51 -19.44 0.56
N GLU A 223 34.61 -20.16 0.35
CA GLU A 223 34.88 -21.43 1.07
C GLU A 223 34.89 -21.23 2.59
N PHE A 224 35.44 -20.11 3.05
CA PHE A 224 35.46 -19.80 4.46
C PHE A 224 34.05 -19.51 5.01
N MET A 225 33.29 -18.64 4.35
CA MET A 225 31.96 -18.24 4.82
C MET A 225 30.94 -19.37 4.72
N ASP A 226 31.12 -20.30 3.78
CA ASP A 226 30.27 -21.49 3.65
C ASP A 226 30.30 -22.38 4.89
N GLN A 227 31.45 -22.45 5.58
CA GLN A 227 31.59 -23.18 6.85
C GLN A 227 30.85 -22.52 8.03
N LEU A 228 30.57 -21.22 7.96
CA LEU A 228 29.93 -20.46 9.04
C LEU A 228 28.41 -20.38 8.91
N VAL A 229 27.87 -20.59 7.71
CA VAL A 229 26.44 -20.47 7.42
C VAL A 229 25.82 -21.88 7.32
N PRO A 230 24.84 -22.21 8.18
CA PRO A 230 24.22 -23.54 8.20
C PRO A 230 23.67 -23.98 6.82
N SER A 231 23.98 -25.21 6.43
CA SER A 231 23.54 -25.82 5.16
C SER A 231 22.03 -26.08 5.10
N SER A 232 21.35 -26.09 6.25
CA SER A 232 19.89 -26.23 6.38
C SER A 232 19.12 -25.01 5.90
N PHE A 233 19.77 -23.86 5.70
CA PHE A 233 19.12 -22.70 5.12
C PHE A 233 18.99 -22.80 3.60
N PRO A 234 17.94 -22.20 3.00
CA PRO A 234 17.79 -22.14 1.55
C PRO A 234 19.01 -21.52 0.85
N PRO A 235 19.41 -21.98 -0.35
CA PRO A 235 20.62 -21.50 -1.03
C PRO A 235 20.70 -19.97 -1.21
N ASN A 236 19.60 -19.34 -1.60
CA ASN A 236 19.52 -17.88 -1.76
C ASN A 236 19.75 -17.14 -0.43
N VAL A 237 19.21 -17.67 0.68
CA VAL A 237 19.43 -17.12 2.03
C VAL A 237 20.88 -17.31 2.44
N ARG A 238 21.46 -18.49 2.16
CA ARG A 238 22.87 -18.77 2.48
C ARG A 238 23.80 -17.78 1.80
N GLU A 239 23.60 -17.51 0.51
CA GLU A 239 24.37 -16.52 -0.23
C GLU A 239 24.30 -15.13 0.41
N GLU A 240 23.10 -14.66 0.78
CA GLU A 240 22.93 -13.38 1.47
C GLU A 240 23.66 -13.32 2.82
N LEU A 241 23.59 -14.39 3.61
CA LEU A 241 24.28 -14.47 4.90
C LEU A 241 25.81 -14.54 4.76
N MET A 242 26.32 -15.27 3.77
CA MET A 242 27.76 -15.31 3.47
C MET A 242 28.28 -13.94 3.07
N VAL A 243 27.60 -13.25 2.15
CA VAL A 243 27.96 -11.88 1.73
C VAL A 243 27.93 -10.94 2.92
N PHE A 244 26.92 -11.06 3.79
CA PHE A 244 26.82 -10.27 5.01
C PHE A 244 28.02 -10.49 5.94
N LEU A 245 28.35 -11.74 6.28
CA LEU A 245 29.50 -12.05 7.15
C LEU A 245 30.82 -11.58 6.54
N ALA A 246 31.00 -11.73 5.22
CA ALA A 246 32.14 -11.18 4.50
C ALA A 246 32.24 -9.65 4.66
N TRP A 247 31.11 -8.94 4.62
CA TRP A 247 31.07 -7.50 4.92
C TRP A 247 31.39 -7.18 6.38
N VAL A 248 30.91 -7.96 7.34
CA VAL A 248 31.22 -7.77 8.78
C VAL A 248 32.73 -7.86 9.03
N THR A 249 33.47 -8.67 8.24
CA THR A 249 34.93 -8.72 8.36
C THR A 249 35.62 -7.45 7.85
N ARG A 250 34.97 -6.61 7.05
CA ARG A 250 35.52 -5.34 6.58
C ARG A 250 35.37 -4.30 7.68
N SER A 251 36.44 -3.57 7.97
CA SER A 251 36.41 -2.50 8.95
C SER A 251 35.73 -1.25 8.38
N GLY A 252 34.77 -0.70 9.10
CA GLY A 252 34.17 0.61 8.81
C GLY A 252 32.92 0.56 7.92
N THR A 253 32.37 1.74 7.63
CA THR A 253 31.24 1.92 6.71
C THR A 253 31.73 2.01 5.26
N PRO A 254 30.90 1.68 4.26
CA PRO A 254 31.24 1.89 2.86
C PRO A 254 31.58 3.36 2.57
N ASN A 255 32.60 3.62 1.75
CA ASN A 255 32.95 4.96 1.28
C ASN A 255 31.99 5.45 0.15
N ARG A 256 30.69 5.38 0.42
CA ARG A 256 29.59 5.79 -0.48
C ARG A 256 28.40 6.20 0.36
N ASP A 257 27.49 6.96 -0.23
CA ASP A 257 26.21 7.29 0.39
C ASP A 257 25.43 6.02 0.82
N PRO A 258 24.84 5.97 2.03
CA PRO A 258 24.13 4.79 2.51
C PRO A 258 22.90 4.45 1.66
N VAL A 259 22.21 5.46 1.11
CA VAL A 259 21.02 5.25 0.26
C VAL A 259 21.43 4.58 -1.04
N GLU A 260 22.45 5.11 -1.71
CA GLU A 260 22.97 4.52 -2.96
C GLU A 260 23.55 3.11 -2.75
N PHE A 261 24.29 2.90 -1.65
CA PHE A 261 24.88 1.60 -1.34
C PHE A 261 23.79 0.55 -1.10
N LEU A 262 22.84 0.84 -0.20
CA LEU A 262 21.82 -0.11 0.19
C LEU A 262 20.77 -0.31 -0.91
N GLN A 263 20.44 0.68 -1.73
CA GLN A 263 19.55 0.48 -2.88
C GLN A 263 20.05 -0.61 -3.86
N LYS A 264 21.37 -0.78 -4.00
CA LYS A 264 21.96 -1.86 -4.81
C LYS A 264 21.73 -3.25 -4.22
N LEU A 265 21.43 -3.35 -2.93
CA LEU A 265 21.14 -4.59 -2.23
C LEU A 265 19.63 -4.86 -2.10
N SER A 266 18.78 -4.05 -2.73
CA SER A 266 17.31 -4.16 -2.61
C SER A 266 16.74 -5.51 -3.05
N SER A 267 17.39 -6.20 -4.01
CA SER A 267 17.03 -7.56 -4.44
C SER A 267 17.45 -8.66 -3.46
N MET A 268 18.28 -8.33 -2.46
CA MET A 268 18.80 -9.22 -1.41
C MET A 268 18.32 -8.72 -0.05
N SER A 269 17.02 -8.92 0.22
CA SER A 269 16.31 -8.25 1.31
C SER A 269 16.88 -8.53 2.71
N LEU A 270 17.37 -9.74 2.97
CA LEU A 270 17.96 -10.08 4.27
C LEU A 270 19.34 -9.44 4.42
N LEU A 271 20.17 -9.51 3.37
CA LEU A 271 21.47 -8.83 3.33
C LEU A 271 21.31 -7.32 3.56
N TRP A 272 20.38 -6.68 2.86
CA TRP A 272 20.08 -5.25 3.03
C TRP A 272 19.79 -4.90 4.50
N ARG A 273 18.89 -5.65 5.15
CA ARG A 273 18.49 -5.43 6.55
C ARG A 273 19.65 -5.62 7.51
N LEU A 274 20.41 -6.70 7.35
CA LEU A 274 21.54 -7.03 8.22
C LEU A 274 22.69 -6.04 8.09
N CYS A 275 23.06 -5.63 6.86
CA CYS A 275 24.04 -4.57 6.65
C CYS A 275 23.59 -3.25 7.28
N ALA A 276 22.33 -2.85 7.04
CA ALA A 276 21.77 -1.63 7.61
C ALA A 276 21.78 -1.65 9.14
N GLY A 277 21.56 -2.80 9.80
CA GLY A 277 21.69 -2.96 11.25
C GLY A 277 23.13 -2.91 11.73
N HIS A 278 24.03 -3.65 11.07
CA HIS A 278 25.45 -3.71 11.43
C HIS A 278 26.15 -2.36 11.36
N PHE A 279 25.87 -1.55 10.33
CA PHE A 279 26.46 -0.21 10.22
C PHE A 279 26.06 0.70 11.38
N ARG A 280 24.88 0.48 11.99
CA ARG A 280 24.51 1.21 13.22
C ARG A 280 25.42 0.86 14.37
N CYS A 281 25.76 -0.42 14.53
CA CYS A 281 26.70 -0.85 15.56
C CYS A 281 28.06 -0.18 15.37
N ILE A 282 28.58 -0.16 14.13
CA ILE A 282 29.86 0.48 13.81
C ILE A 282 29.83 1.97 14.16
N LEU A 283 28.78 2.68 13.76
CA LEU A 283 28.68 4.13 13.90
C LEU A 283 28.43 4.60 15.34
N ASP A 284 27.71 3.80 16.14
CA ASP A 284 27.51 4.09 17.57
C ASP A 284 28.64 3.50 18.43
N GLY A 285 29.62 2.80 17.84
CA GLY A 285 30.73 2.18 18.57
C GLY A 285 30.31 1.06 19.53
N VAL A 286 29.18 0.40 19.27
CA VAL A 286 28.67 -0.71 20.10
C VAL A 286 29.10 -2.06 19.53
N SER A 287 29.25 -3.05 20.42
CA SER A 287 29.57 -4.42 20.01
C SER A 287 28.53 -4.95 19.03
N SER A 288 29.01 -5.59 17.96
CA SER A 288 28.13 -6.25 17.00
C SER A 288 27.47 -7.48 17.63
N PRO A 289 26.22 -7.81 17.26
CA PRO A 289 25.59 -9.05 17.67
C PRO A 289 26.41 -10.29 17.29
N PRO A 290 26.29 -11.41 18.02
CA PRO A 290 27.00 -12.65 17.72
C PRO A 290 26.30 -13.38 16.55
N TYR A 291 26.51 -12.89 15.32
CA TYR A 291 25.78 -13.31 14.13
C TYR A 291 25.83 -14.82 13.88
N VAL A 292 27.03 -15.41 13.88
CA VAL A 292 27.24 -16.85 13.62
C VAL A 292 26.55 -17.71 14.68
N LYS A 293 26.55 -17.27 15.95
CA LYS A 293 25.81 -17.93 17.04
C LYS A 293 24.31 -17.92 16.80
N VAL A 294 23.76 -16.78 16.41
CA VAL A 294 22.33 -16.64 16.12
C VAL A 294 21.95 -17.52 14.93
N PHE A 295 22.77 -17.59 13.88
CA PHE A 295 22.52 -18.44 12.72
C PHE A 295 22.49 -19.93 13.12
N ASN A 296 23.46 -20.40 13.90
CA ASN A 296 23.50 -21.78 14.37
C ASN A 296 22.33 -22.13 15.31
N LEU A 297 21.96 -21.23 16.22
CA LEU A 297 20.81 -21.43 17.11
C LEU A 297 19.49 -21.48 16.31
N ALA A 298 19.34 -20.65 15.28
CA ALA A 298 18.17 -20.66 14.41
C ALA A 298 18.07 -21.95 13.60
N ALA A 299 19.18 -22.40 12.99
CA ALA A 299 19.25 -23.64 12.23
C ALA A 299 18.90 -24.87 13.06
N ASN A 300 19.24 -24.86 14.35
CA ASN A 300 18.96 -25.96 15.28
C ASN A 300 17.60 -25.83 16.00
N GLY A 301 16.77 -24.84 15.66
CA GLY A 301 15.48 -24.63 16.34
C GLY A 301 15.59 -24.18 17.80
N HIS A 302 16.78 -23.79 18.27
CA HIS A 302 17.06 -23.39 19.65
C HIS A 302 17.04 -21.86 19.85
N LEU A 303 16.76 -21.09 18.80
CA LEU A 303 16.71 -19.64 18.90
C LEU A 303 15.48 -19.21 19.72
N LYS A 304 15.74 -18.57 20.86
CA LYS A 304 14.66 -17.98 21.67
C LYS A 304 13.86 -16.98 20.83
N MET A 305 12.55 -17.02 21.00
CA MET A 305 11.64 -16.05 20.38
C MET A 305 12.09 -14.61 20.68
N PRO A 306 11.96 -13.68 19.71
CA PRO A 306 12.15 -12.26 19.97
C PRO A 306 11.10 -11.79 20.98
N ARG A 307 11.46 -10.79 21.80
CA ARG A 307 10.59 -10.08 22.74
C ARG A 307 9.34 -9.54 22.05
N ARG A 308 9.48 -9.06 20.81
CA ARG A 308 8.33 -8.69 19.97
C ARG A 308 8.01 -9.86 19.06
N ALA A 309 6.83 -10.45 19.22
CA ALA A 309 6.38 -11.54 18.39
C ALA A 309 6.46 -11.14 16.90
N PRO A 310 7.12 -11.95 16.05
CA PRO A 310 7.09 -11.72 14.62
C PRO A 310 5.67 -11.99 14.09
N PRO A 311 5.32 -11.48 12.90
CA PRO A 311 4.12 -11.92 12.21
C PRO A 311 4.06 -13.46 12.13
N VAL A 312 2.88 -14.07 12.27
CA VAL A 312 2.70 -15.53 12.34
C VAL A 312 3.44 -16.25 11.20
N ALA A 313 3.36 -15.73 9.97
CA ALA A 313 4.07 -16.25 8.81
C ALA A 313 5.60 -16.23 8.97
N ALA A 314 6.17 -15.22 9.62
CA ALA A 314 7.61 -15.10 9.87
C ALA A 314 8.10 -15.99 11.01
N GLY A 315 7.23 -16.37 11.96
CA GLY A 315 7.58 -17.29 13.06
C GLY A 315 7.89 -18.72 12.61
N THR A 316 7.47 -19.09 11.40
CA THR A 316 7.71 -20.43 10.80
C THR A 316 9.01 -20.51 9.98
N SER A 317 9.67 -19.38 9.72
CA SER A 317 10.89 -19.33 8.90
C SER A 317 12.12 -19.00 9.74
N ALA A 318 13.06 -19.94 9.81
CA ALA A 318 14.32 -19.76 10.54
C ALA A 318 15.11 -18.53 10.06
N SER A 319 15.07 -18.21 8.76
CA SER A 319 15.76 -17.05 8.18
C SER A 319 15.12 -15.72 8.59
N MET A 320 13.80 -15.66 8.71
CA MET A 320 13.09 -14.48 9.20
C MET A 320 13.31 -14.29 10.72
N MET A 321 13.32 -15.38 11.47
CA MET A 321 13.61 -15.37 12.91
C MET A 321 14.99 -14.80 13.24
N ILE A 322 16.01 -15.08 12.41
CA ILE A 322 17.35 -14.47 12.53
C ILE A 322 17.25 -12.94 12.51
N TRP A 323 16.58 -12.36 11.51
CA TRP A 323 16.44 -10.92 11.38
C TRP A 323 15.78 -10.31 12.63
N TYR A 324 14.62 -10.83 13.02
CA TYR A 324 13.89 -10.28 14.17
C TYR A 324 14.72 -10.36 15.46
N LYS A 325 15.49 -11.43 15.64
CA LYS A 325 16.32 -11.60 16.84
C LYS A 325 17.55 -10.68 16.85
N LEU A 326 18.18 -10.48 15.70
CA LEU A 326 19.30 -9.55 15.56
C LEU A 326 18.84 -8.09 15.68
N ALA A 327 17.66 -7.77 15.17
CA ALA A 327 17.07 -6.44 15.26
C ALA A 327 16.90 -5.94 16.71
N GLU A 328 16.71 -6.84 17.68
CA GLU A 328 16.63 -6.48 19.11
C GLU A 328 17.95 -5.97 19.68
N GLN A 329 19.06 -6.33 19.06
CA GLN A 329 20.42 -6.03 19.51
C GLN A 329 21.04 -4.85 18.78
N PHE A 330 20.45 -4.41 17.66
CA PHE A 330 20.92 -3.22 16.94
C PHE A 330 20.54 -1.93 17.69
N PRO A 331 21.36 -0.87 17.57
CA PRO A 331 20.98 0.46 18.03
C PRO A 331 19.66 0.92 17.42
N ASP A 332 18.81 1.51 18.26
CA ASP A 332 17.56 2.11 17.85
C ASP A 332 17.77 3.57 17.48
N TRP A 333 17.57 3.88 16.21
CA TRP A 333 17.76 5.22 15.67
C TRP A 333 16.45 5.90 15.28
N ARG A 334 15.29 5.40 15.71
CA ARG A 334 13.97 5.99 15.39
C ARG A 334 13.88 7.47 15.76
N ASN A 335 14.59 7.91 16.80
CA ASN A 335 14.58 9.31 17.19
C ASN A 335 15.23 10.25 16.16
N ARG A 336 16.24 9.79 15.42
CA ARG A 336 16.95 10.63 14.43
C ARG A 336 16.00 11.18 13.35
N PRO A 337 15.24 10.37 12.59
CA PRO A 337 14.27 10.89 11.62
C PRO A 337 13.10 11.63 12.29
N ILE A 338 12.70 11.28 13.52
CA ILE A 338 11.68 12.04 14.27
C ILE A 338 12.12 13.49 14.50
N GLN A 339 13.39 13.71 14.86
CA GLN A 339 13.93 15.07 15.03
C GLN A 339 13.94 15.86 13.72
N PHE A 340 14.30 15.22 12.59
CA PHE A 340 14.20 15.86 11.28
C PHE A 340 12.75 16.17 10.90
N ALA A 341 11.82 15.25 11.13
CA ALA A 341 10.40 15.47 10.86
C ALA A 341 9.84 16.63 11.69
N LYS A 342 10.21 16.75 12.98
CA LYS A 342 9.85 17.91 13.83
C LYS A 342 10.36 19.21 13.22
N LYS A 343 11.67 19.29 12.90
CA LYS A 343 12.27 20.49 12.27
C LYS A 343 11.60 20.87 10.95
N LEU A 344 11.27 19.89 10.11
CA LEU A 344 10.60 20.14 8.83
C LEU A 344 9.17 20.65 9.04
N ASN A 345 8.43 20.08 9.99
CA ASN A 345 7.09 20.57 10.37
C ASN A 345 7.16 22.00 10.90
N ASP A 346 8.14 22.31 11.76
CA ASP A 346 8.32 23.64 12.34
C ASP A 346 8.72 24.69 11.27
N SER A 347 9.40 24.28 10.20
CA SER A 347 9.80 25.19 9.11
C SER A 347 8.64 25.67 8.24
N GLY A 348 7.52 24.93 8.20
CA GLY A 348 6.40 25.18 7.29
C GLY A 348 6.71 24.99 5.79
N ALA A 349 7.95 24.70 5.40
CA ALA A 349 8.37 24.64 4.00
C ALA A 349 8.06 23.30 3.30
N VAL A 350 7.85 23.35 1.99
CA VAL A 350 7.69 22.14 1.14
C VAL A 350 9.07 21.61 0.72
N VAL A 351 9.56 20.62 1.44
CA VAL A 351 10.85 19.96 1.26
C VAL A 351 10.63 18.56 0.70
N THR A 352 11.22 18.31 -0.46
CA THR A 352 11.11 17.03 -1.17
C THR A 352 12.46 16.31 -1.29
N LYS A 353 13.44 16.74 -0.50
CA LYS A 353 14.84 16.27 -0.48
C LYS A 353 15.13 15.70 0.90
N LEU A 354 16.14 14.86 0.99
CA LEU A 354 16.67 14.52 2.31
C LEU A 354 17.25 15.77 3.00
N PRO A 355 17.02 15.94 4.31
CA PRO A 355 17.53 17.09 5.06
C PRO A 355 19.05 17.07 5.24
N VAL A 356 19.69 15.91 5.00
CA VAL A 356 21.14 15.73 5.00
C VAL A 356 21.56 15.39 3.58
N SER A 357 22.48 16.15 3.00
CA SER A 357 22.97 15.96 1.63
C SER A 357 23.98 14.81 1.50
N LYS A 358 24.22 14.36 0.26
CA LYS A 358 25.25 13.35 -0.05
C LYS A 358 26.67 13.84 0.30
N SER A 359 26.95 15.12 0.07
CA SER A 359 28.25 15.73 0.38
C SER A 359 28.52 15.74 1.88
N GLU A 360 27.53 16.07 2.71
CA GLU A 360 27.66 16.01 4.17
C GLU A 360 27.86 14.58 4.67
N ALA A 361 27.15 13.63 4.05
CA ALA A 361 27.30 12.21 4.38
C ALA A 361 28.70 11.66 4.04
N HIS A 362 29.33 12.19 2.99
CA HIS A 362 30.69 11.82 2.61
C HIS A 362 31.73 12.39 3.59
N SER A 363 31.50 13.59 4.13
CA SER A 363 32.44 14.26 5.03
C SER A 363 32.26 13.91 6.51
N SER A 364 31.14 13.30 6.91
CA SER A 364 30.82 13.05 8.33
C SER A 364 30.13 11.71 8.56
N ALA A 365 30.72 10.87 9.43
CA ALA A 365 30.12 9.62 9.89
C ALA A 365 28.74 9.84 10.56
N LYS A 366 28.56 10.97 11.25
CA LYS A 366 27.28 11.34 11.86
C LYS A 366 26.22 11.58 10.78
N ALA A 367 26.52 12.40 9.78
CA ALA A 367 25.62 12.71 8.67
C ALA A 367 25.30 11.45 7.84
N TRP A 368 26.29 10.57 7.65
CA TRP A 368 26.09 9.26 7.06
C TRP A 368 25.10 8.42 7.87
N GLY A 369 25.28 8.35 9.19
CA GLY A 369 24.36 7.67 10.11
C GLY A 369 22.95 8.25 10.08
N ASP A 370 22.80 9.57 9.95
CA ASP A 370 21.50 10.22 9.86
C ASP A 370 20.76 9.86 8.57
N ARG A 371 21.45 9.82 7.42
CA ARG A 371 20.86 9.34 6.15
C ARG A 371 20.50 7.85 6.22
N LEU A 372 21.33 7.02 6.85
CA LEU A 372 21.00 5.61 7.08
C LEU A 372 19.77 5.44 7.99
N ALA A 373 19.65 6.26 9.04
CA ALA A 373 18.50 6.25 9.94
C ALA A 373 17.21 6.65 9.21
N ILE A 374 17.28 7.69 8.38
CA ILE A 374 16.17 8.13 7.53
C ILE A 374 15.77 7.02 6.53
N LEU A 375 16.73 6.32 5.93
CA LEU A 375 16.43 5.19 5.05
C LEU A 375 15.79 4.01 5.81
N SER A 376 16.30 3.70 7.00
CA SER A 376 15.89 2.51 7.75
C SER A 376 14.53 2.66 8.43
N HIS A 377 14.21 3.84 8.94
CA HIS A 377 13.00 4.12 9.72
C HIS A 377 12.01 5.03 8.98
N GLY A 378 12.39 5.54 7.80
CA GLY A 378 11.58 6.40 6.97
C GLY A 378 11.56 7.85 7.46
N LEU A 379 11.70 8.77 6.52
CA LEU A 379 11.27 10.16 6.64
C LEU A 379 10.34 10.40 5.46
N LEU A 380 9.07 10.67 5.76
CA LEU A 380 8.02 10.77 4.77
C LEU A 380 7.33 12.13 4.83
N LEU A 381 6.94 12.63 3.67
CA LEU A 381 5.98 13.72 3.52
C LEU A 381 4.61 13.11 3.27
N ARG A 382 3.62 13.51 4.06
CA ARG A 382 2.23 13.17 3.84
C ARG A 382 1.39 14.44 3.81
N THR A 383 0.34 14.46 2.99
CA THR A 383 -0.71 15.46 3.11
C THR A 383 -1.97 14.88 3.71
N TYR A 384 -2.63 15.71 4.51
CA TYR A 384 -4.07 15.64 4.67
C TYR A 384 -4.70 16.58 3.65
N VAL A 385 -5.63 16.09 2.85
CA VAL A 385 -6.33 16.88 1.84
C VAL A 385 -7.69 17.28 2.41
N ASN A 386 -7.96 18.59 2.43
CA ASN A 386 -9.27 19.11 2.74
C ASN A 386 -10.13 18.96 1.47
N PRO A 387 -11.20 18.14 1.49
CA PRO A 387 -11.96 17.86 0.29
C PRO A 387 -12.88 19.03 -0.11
N GLU A 388 -13.35 19.82 0.86
CA GLU A 388 -14.36 20.87 0.63
C GLU A 388 -13.89 22.03 -0.27
N PRO A 389 -12.67 22.59 -0.10
CA PRO A 389 -12.19 23.68 -0.98
C PRO A 389 -12.10 23.29 -2.45
N ILE A 390 -12.09 21.98 -2.74
CA ILE A 390 -12.09 21.46 -4.11
C ILE A 390 -13.45 20.90 -4.51
N GLY A 391 -14.52 21.04 -3.72
CA GLY A 391 -15.87 20.59 -4.07
C GLY A 391 -16.10 19.08 -3.90
N LEU A 392 -15.30 18.43 -3.06
CA LEU A 392 -15.46 17.03 -2.67
C LEU A 392 -15.89 16.91 -1.20
N HIS A 393 -16.50 15.78 -0.87
CA HIS A 393 -17.02 15.48 0.47
C HIS A 393 -16.57 14.09 0.90
N HIS A 394 -16.36 13.93 2.20
CA HIS A 394 -16.12 12.64 2.82
C HIS A 394 -17.44 11.99 3.24
N ILE A 395 -17.63 10.74 2.84
CA ILE A 395 -18.71 9.89 3.34
C ILE A 395 -18.11 8.63 3.91
N VAL A 396 -18.53 8.27 5.12
CA VAL A 396 -18.15 7.01 5.76
C VAL A 396 -19.33 6.04 5.78
N TYR A 397 -19.08 4.83 5.28
CA TYR A 397 -19.97 3.69 5.45
C TYR A 397 -19.42 2.78 6.56
N VAL A 398 -20.26 2.38 7.51
CA VAL A 398 -19.93 1.37 8.52
C VAL A 398 -20.93 0.22 8.41
N GLY A 399 -20.48 -0.94 7.93
CA GLY A 399 -21.37 -2.09 7.72
C GLY A 399 -20.76 -3.23 6.91
N ARG A 400 -21.59 -4.05 6.28
CA ARG A 400 -21.17 -5.26 5.52
C ARG A 400 -21.78 -5.37 4.12
N ALA A 401 -22.65 -4.43 3.75
CA ALA A 401 -23.42 -4.53 2.51
C ALA A 401 -22.60 -4.20 1.26
N HIS A 402 -21.44 -3.57 1.42
CA HIS A 402 -20.59 -3.11 0.33
C HIS A 402 -19.17 -3.62 0.58
N GLY A 403 -18.66 -4.41 -0.36
CA GLY A 403 -17.30 -4.93 -0.32
C GLY A 403 -16.55 -4.75 -1.65
N TRP A 404 -17.21 -4.22 -2.67
CA TRP A 404 -16.56 -3.94 -3.95
C TRP A 404 -15.91 -2.56 -3.94
N PRO A 405 -14.61 -2.47 -4.27
CA PRO A 405 -13.95 -1.20 -4.50
C PRO A 405 -14.69 -0.39 -5.57
N HIS A 406 -14.88 0.90 -5.31
CA HIS A 406 -15.47 1.86 -6.24
C HIS A 406 -14.48 2.99 -6.53
N LYS A 407 -14.63 3.71 -7.65
CA LYS A 407 -13.77 4.87 -7.96
C LYS A 407 -13.76 5.99 -6.90
N HIS A 408 -14.76 6.05 -6.04
CA HIS A 408 -14.84 7.03 -4.94
C HIS A 408 -14.17 6.54 -3.66
N LEU A 409 -13.79 5.26 -3.58
CA LEU A 409 -13.23 4.67 -2.36
C LEU A 409 -11.81 5.23 -2.14
N ALA A 410 -11.61 5.83 -0.97
CA ALA A 410 -10.33 6.34 -0.49
C ALA A 410 -9.57 5.25 0.29
N TRP A 411 -10.25 4.58 1.21
CA TRP A 411 -9.72 3.42 1.92
C TRP A 411 -10.87 2.58 2.49
N SER A 412 -10.56 1.31 2.77
CA SER A 412 -11.44 0.35 3.45
C SER A 412 -10.69 -0.32 4.59
N ALA A 413 -11.37 -0.54 5.71
CA ALA A 413 -10.83 -1.24 6.87
C ALA A 413 -11.81 -2.32 7.34
N ARG A 414 -11.31 -3.55 7.50
CA ARG A 414 -12.08 -4.64 8.13
C ARG A 414 -11.79 -4.65 9.62
N LEU A 415 -12.84 -4.58 10.41
CA LEU A 415 -12.79 -4.55 11.86
C LEU A 415 -12.92 -5.95 12.45
N GLU A 416 -12.34 -6.14 13.62
CA GLU A 416 -12.61 -7.30 14.46
C GLU A 416 -14.07 -7.32 14.91
N GLY A 417 -14.69 -8.48 14.86
CA GLY A 417 -16.10 -8.64 15.20
C GLY A 417 -16.38 -9.96 15.91
N SER A 418 -17.56 -10.03 16.50
CA SER A 418 -18.03 -11.19 17.26
C SER A 418 -18.66 -12.25 16.36
N GLY A 419 -18.45 -13.53 16.67
CA GLY A 419 -19.11 -14.64 15.96
C GLY A 419 -18.73 -14.80 14.48
N GLY A 420 -17.53 -14.37 14.08
CA GLY A 420 -17.07 -14.46 12.67
C GLY A 420 -17.71 -13.42 11.73
N ILE A 421 -18.43 -12.45 12.28
CA ILE A 421 -19.03 -11.34 11.52
C ILE A 421 -18.10 -10.13 11.63
N TYR A 422 -17.41 -9.80 10.54
CA TYR A 422 -16.49 -8.66 10.49
C TYR A 422 -17.16 -7.45 9.81
N PRO A 423 -17.34 -6.31 10.51
CA PRO A 423 -17.79 -5.08 9.88
C PRO A 423 -16.67 -4.43 9.07
N HIS A 424 -17.05 -3.69 8.04
CA HIS A 424 -16.19 -2.86 7.22
C HIS A 424 -16.46 -1.38 7.50
N VAL A 425 -15.41 -0.59 7.40
CA VAL A 425 -15.46 0.87 7.38
C VAL A 425 -14.86 1.31 6.06
N ASP A 426 -15.65 2.01 5.26
CA ASP A 426 -15.24 2.54 3.97
C ASP A 426 -15.33 4.06 3.99
N LEU A 427 -14.21 4.74 3.75
CA LEU A 427 -14.21 6.18 3.48
C LEU A 427 -14.27 6.38 1.97
N MET A 428 -15.22 7.18 1.54
CA MET A 428 -15.40 7.58 0.15
C MET A 428 -15.28 9.09 0.01
N VAL A 429 -14.72 9.52 -1.12
CA VAL A 429 -14.57 10.94 -1.49
C VAL A 429 -15.31 11.17 -2.80
N MET A 430 -16.28 12.07 -2.82
CA MET A 430 -17.12 12.33 -3.99
C MET A 430 -17.72 13.73 -3.99
N PRO A 431 -18.15 14.28 -5.15
CA PRO A 431 -18.81 15.58 -5.21
C PRO A 431 -20.20 15.55 -4.57
N GLN A 432 -20.73 16.72 -4.20
CA GLN A 432 -22.03 16.87 -3.53
C GLN A 432 -23.19 16.19 -4.30
N THR A 433 -23.20 16.26 -5.64
CA THR A 433 -24.24 15.61 -6.46
C THR A 433 -24.26 14.09 -6.27
N ALA A 434 -23.09 13.47 -6.14
CA ALA A 434 -22.95 12.06 -5.82
C ALA A 434 -23.40 11.78 -4.38
N VAL A 435 -22.98 12.59 -3.40
CA VAL A 435 -23.39 12.47 -1.99
C VAL A 435 -24.91 12.37 -1.88
N GLU A 436 -25.64 13.28 -2.53
CA GLU A 436 -27.11 13.35 -2.48
C GLU A 436 -27.78 12.12 -3.09
N ARG A 437 -27.30 11.65 -4.26
CA ARG A 437 -27.82 10.44 -4.91
C ARG A 437 -27.67 9.21 -4.02
N VAL A 438 -26.54 9.11 -3.34
CA VAL A 438 -26.23 7.96 -2.49
C VAL A 438 -27.02 8.02 -1.18
N ARG A 439 -27.16 9.21 -0.58
CA ARG A 439 -27.98 9.44 0.60
C ARG A 439 -29.44 9.05 0.37
N ARG A 440 -30.01 9.38 -0.79
CA ARG A 440 -31.41 9.02 -1.13
C ARG A 440 -31.67 7.51 -1.13
N GLN A 441 -30.64 6.69 -1.36
CA GLN A 441 -30.79 5.25 -1.50
C GLN A 441 -30.23 4.45 -0.31
N ARG A 442 -29.43 5.06 0.59
CA ARG A 442 -28.70 4.31 1.64
C ARG A 442 -28.95 4.86 3.05
N ILE A 443 -29.33 3.96 3.95
CA ILE A 443 -29.79 4.28 5.33
C ILE A 443 -28.63 4.39 6.35
N ARG A 444 -27.38 4.02 6.00
CA ARG A 444 -26.24 3.97 6.95
C ARG A 444 -24.97 4.66 6.43
N LEU A 445 -25.10 5.91 6.02
CA LEU A 445 -23.96 6.74 5.62
C LEU A 445 -23.83 7.94 6.53
N ILE A 446 -22.60 8.19 6.98
CA ILE A 446 -22.24 9.35 7.77
C ILE A 446 -21.51 10.30 6.83
N GLU A 447 -22.11 11.46 6.55
CA GLU A 447 -21.38 12.53 5.88
C GLU A 447 -20.48 13.21 6.92
N SER A 448 -19.19 13.26 6.61
CA SER A 448 -18.21 13.98 7.43
C SER A 448 -18.17 15.43 6.98
N LYS A 449 -18.40 16.35 7.92
CA LYS A 449 -18.35 17.81 7.72
C LYS A 449 -17.08 18.43 8.26
N TRP A 450 -16.34 17.67 9.04
CA TRP A 450 -15.03 18.07 9.48
C TRP A 450 -14.18 16.84 9.67
N SER A 451 -12.98 16.90 9.15
CA SER A 451 -12.04 15.83 9.32
C SER A 451 -10.63 16.37 9.39
N THR A 452 -9.78 15.65 10.11
CA THR A 452 -8.38 16.02 10.21
C THR A 452 -7.55 14.80 10.58
N ARG A 453 -6.25 14.93 10.34
CA ARG A 453 -5.27 13.95 10.74
C ARG A 453 -4.20 14.61 11.60
N ALA A 454 -3.79 13.91 12.64
CA ALA A 454 -2.64 14.25 13.46
C ALA A 454 -1.62 13.12 13.52
N THR A 455 -0.35 13.50 13.56
CA THR A 455 0.79 12.64 13.91
C THR A 455 1.59 13.34 15.00
N ASN A 456 1.61 12.76 16.20
CA ASN A 456 2.15 13.40 17.39
C ASN A 456 3.57 12.91 17.68
N LEU A 457 4.54 13.45 16.94
CA LEU A 457 5.97 13.09 17.08
C LEU A 457 6.54 13.34 18.48
N ARG A 458 5.89 14.19 19.29
CA ARG A 458 6.25 14.44 20.69
C ARG A 458 5.94 13.27 21.63
N LEU A 459 5.09 12.33 21.21
CA LEU A 459 4.69 11.17 22.02
C LEU A 459 5.69 10.01 21.92
N PHE A 460 6.75 10.13 21.12
CA PHE A 460 7.85 9.17 21.16
C PHE A 460 8.76 9.47 22.34
N ASP A 461 8.84 8.54 23.30
CA ASP A 461 9.76 8.60 24.42
C ASP A 461 11.13 8.06 23.97
N GLU A 462 12.10 8.96 23.87
CA GLU A 462 13.46 8.63 23.43
C GLU A 462 14.19 7.70 24.39
N ARG A 463 13.94 7.84 25.70
CA ARG A 463 14.60 7.03 26.75
C ARG A 463 14.07 5.61 26.73
N ARG A 464 12.74 5.46 26.64
CA ARG A 464 12.06 4.17 26.59
C ARG A 464 12.00 3.57 25.19
N ARG A 465 12.37 4.34 24.16
CA ARG A 465 12.35 3.93 22.75
C ARG A 465 10.97 3.40 22.32
N GLN A 466 9.92 4.10 22.72
CA GLN A 466 8.55 3.66 22.45
C GLN A 466 7.60 4.84 22.34
N TRP A 467 6.52 4.61 21.61
CA TRP A 467 5.38 5.52 21.61
C TRP A 467 4.65 5.46 22.94
N VAL A 468 4.23 6.63 23.43
CA VAL A 468 3.45 6.77 24.66
C VAL A 468 2.05 7.25 24.30
N VAL A 469 1.06 6.74 25.02
CA VAL A 469 -0.34 7.18 24.95
C VAL A 469 -0.79 7.57 26.35
N SER A 470 -1.53 8.66 26.47
CA SER A 470 -2.03 9.12 27.77
C SER A 470 -3.45 8.61 27.97
N THR A 471 -3.58 7.35 28.41
CA THR A 471 -4.89 6.70 28.67
C THR A 471 -5.77 7.59 29.54
N LYS A 472 -5.25 8.05 30.68
CA LYS A 472 -5.98 8.92 31.60
C LYS A 472 -6.53 10.17 30.93
N ARG A 473 -5.73 10.91 30.14
CA ARG A 473 -6.22 12.13 29.48
C ARG A 473 -7.27 11.88 28.42
N ILE A 474 -7.23 10.72 27.76
CA ILE A 474 -8.26 10.31 26.79
C ILE A 474 -9.54 9.95 27.53
N VAL A 475 -9.45 9.16 28.60
CA VAL A 475 -10.61 8.77 29.42
C VAL A 475 -11.25 9.98 30.09
N ASP A 476 -10.48 10.80 30.80
CA ASP A 476 -10.94 12.04 31.46
C ASP A 476 -11.56 13.06 30.48
N SER A 477 -11.39 12.89 29.17
CA SER A 477 -11.98 13.81 28.18
C SER A 477 -13.46 13.54 27.90
N LEU A 478 -13.94 12.33 28.18
CA LEU A 478 -15.36 11.99 28.13
C LEU A 478 -16.16 12.79 29.17
N ASP A 479 -15.53 13.16 30.28
CA ASP A 479 -16.13 14.02 31.31
C ASP A 479 -15.97 15.53 31.06
N ARG A 480 -15.43 15.92 29.91
CA ARG A 480 -15.16 17.32 29.56
C ARG A 480 -15.98 17.80 28.38
N HIS A 481 -16.14 19.11 28.31
CA HIS A 481 -16.84 19.79 27.24
C HIS A 481 -15.84 20.29 26.19
N GLY A 482 -16.20 20.19 24.93
CA GLY A 482 -15.47 20.70 23.77
C GLY A 482 -16.42 21.31 22.74
N SER A 483 -15.89 21.73 21.60
CA SER A 483 -16.72 22.24 20.50
C SER A 483 -16.02 22.04 19.15
N MET A 484 -16.79 22.05 18.07
CA MET A 484 -16.27 22.04 16.71
C MET A 484 -15.37 23.24 16.43
N GLN A 485 -15.73 24.43 16.94
CA GLN A 485 -14.88 25.63 16.85
C GLN A 485 -13.50 25.42 17.48
N LEU A 486 -13.45 24.74 18.64
CA LEU A 486 -12.20 24.42 19.32
C LEU A 486 -11.35 23.43 18.50
N LEU A 487 -11.99 22.42 17.88
CA LEU A 487 -11.33 21.48 16.98
C LEU A 487 -10.74 22.19 15.75
N THR A 488 -11.54 23.01 15.08
CA THR A 488 -11.11 23.78 13.90
C THR A 488 -9.98 24.74 14.24
N ARG A 489 -10.02 25.40 15.40
CA ARG A 489 -8.95 26.30 15.85
C ARG A 489 -7.64 25.54 16.08
N ASP A 490 -7.69 24.39 16.74
CA ASP A 490 -6.49 23.67 17.16
C ASP A 490 -5.87 22.81 16.02
N PHE A 491 -6.68 22.35 15.06
CA PHE A 491 -6.23 21.43 14.00
C PHE A 491 -6.51 21.92 12.57
N GLY A 492 -7.11 23.09 12.40
CA GLY A 492 -7.65 23.52 11.11
C GLY A 492 -8.88 22.70 10.70
N GLY A 493 -9.28 22.85 9.45
CA GLY A 493 -10.55 22.34 8.92
C GLY A 493 -11.27 23.46 8.20
N SER A 494 -12.31 23.13 7.44
CA SER A 494 -12.94 24.12 6.56
C SER A 494 -13.57 25.26 7.35
N ALA A 495 -13.14 26.47 6.98
CA ALA A 495 -14.06 27.59 6.88
C ALA A 495 -14.79 27.44 5.53
N GLU A 496 -15.99 27.98 5.40
CA GLU A 496 -16.65 28.12 4.09
C GLU A 496 -15.67 28.75 3.10
N SER A 497 -15.20 27.94 2.14
CA SER A 497 -14.26 28.39 1.12
C SER A 497 -14.91 28.23 -0.23
N THR A 498 -14.81 29.25 -1.08
CA THR A 498 -15.20 29.18 -2.48
C THR A 498 -14.55 27.95 -3.12
N ILE A 499 -15.36 27.10 -3.75
CA ILE A 499 -14.88 25.91 -4.47
C ILE A 499 -13.89 26.35 -5.55
N GLN A 500 -12.73 25.69 -5.58
CA GLN A 500 -11.66 25.97 -6.53
C GLN A 500 -11.45 24.74 -7.43
N PRO A 501 -11.38 24.92 -8.76
CA PRO A 501 -11.09 23.83 -9.67
C PRO A 501 -9.68 23.29 -9.45
N VAL A 502 -9.51 21.99 -9.70
CA VAL A 502 -8.22 21.29 -9.61
C VAL A 502 -7.76 20.90 -11.01
N THR A 503 -6.53 21.25 -11.34
CA THR A 503 -5.88 20.92 -12.60
C THR A 503 -5.35 19.47 -12.61
N GLY A 504 -5.09 18.93 -13.80
CA GLY A 504 -4.45 17.61 -13.92
C GLY A 504 -3.05 17.52 -13.28
N THR A 505 -2.33 18.63 -13.17
CA THR A 505 -1.04 18.70 -12.47
C THR A 505 -1.23 18.64 -10.95
N GLU A 506 -2.23 19.35 -10.43
CA GLU A 506 -2.57 19.32 -9.01
C GLU A 506 -3.10 17.96 -8.58
N SER A 507 -3.94 17.29 -9.38
CA SER A 507 -4.42 15.94 -9.03
C SER A 507 -3.27 14.92 -8.97
N LYS A 508 -2.29 15.00 -9.89
CA LYS A 508 -1.04 14.21 -9.79
C LYS A 508 -0.26 14.52 -8.52
N ALA A 509 -0.15 15.79 -8.15
CA ALA A 509 0.55 16.17 -6.93
C ALA A 509 -0.17 15.61 -5.69
N LEU A 510 -1.48 15.80 -5.58
CA LEU A 510 -2.32 15.29 -4.49
C LEU A 510 -2.21 13.76 -4.35
N ASP A 511 -2.31 13.02 -5.44
CA ASP A 511 -2.18 11.56 -5.44
C ASP A 511 -0.81 11.12 -4.89
N ALA A 512 0.28 11.77 -5.31
CA ALA A 512 1.63 11.42 -4.89
C ALA A 512 1.89 11.62 -3.37
N VAL A 513 1.20 12.57 -2.72
CA VAL A 513 1.39 12.86 -1.27
C VAL A 513 0.32 12.26 -0.36
N SER A 514 -0.77 11.71 -0.89
CA SER A 514 -1.88 11.17 -0.08
C SER A 514 -1.58 9.82 0.58
N GLY A 515 -0.71 9.01 -0.03
CA GLY A 515 -0.33 7.67 0.47
C GLY A 515 0.95 7.59 1.32
N ASP A 516 1.68 8.70 1.51
CA ASP A 516 3.07 8.83 2.02
C ASP A 516 4.12 8.86 0.90
N MET A 517 4.89 9.96 0.83
CA MET A 517 6.04 10.12 -0.06
C MET A 517 7.35 10.00 0.74
N TYR A 518 8.11 8.93 0.52
CA TYR A 518 9.42 8.73 1.14
C TYR A 518 10.45 9.69 0.54
N LEU A 519 11.08 10.52 1.37
CA LEU A 519 12.08 11.49 0.93
C LEU A 519 13.36 10.84 0.39
N THR A 520 13.58 9.55 0.69
CA THR A 520 14.69 8.78 0.10
C THR A 520 14.44 8.43 -1.36
N LEU A 521 13.19 8.15 -1.75
CA LEU A 521 12.84 7.83 -3.14
C LEU A 521 12.92 9.08 -4.02
N SER A 522 12.53 10.24 -3.47
CA SER A 522 12.52 11.53 -4.17
C SER A 522 13.91 12.12 -4.47
N GLU A 523 14.99 11.47 -4.01
CA GLU A 523 16.36 11.77 -4.42
C GLU A 523 16.68 11.23 -5.84
N SER A 524 15.89 10.27 -6.35
CA SER A 524 16.08 9.68 -7.68
C SER A 524 15.28 10.42 -8.75
N ASN A 525 15.91 10.74 -9.88
CA ASN A 525 15.18 11.29 -11.04
C ASN A 525 14.14 10.32 -11.59
N ARG A 526 14.35 8.99 -11.43
CA ARG A 526 13.39 7.97 -11.86
C ARG A 526 12.08 8.04 -11.11
N TYR A 527 12.13 8.43 -9.83
CA TYR A 527 10.93 8.65 -9.03
C TYR A 527 10.07 9.77 -9.65
N TRP A 528 10.69 10.89 -10.00
CA TRP A 528 10.01 12.02 -10.62
C TRP A 528 9.48 11.70 -12.04
N SER A 529 10.22 10.90 -12.80
CA SER A 529 9.73 10.36 -14.08
C SER A 529 8.49 9.47 -13.89
N TYR A 530 8.48 8.61 -12.86
CA TYR A 530 7.31 7.77 -12.54
C TYR A 530 6.10 8.59 -12.10
N VAL A 531 6.29 9.57 -11.21
CA VAL A 531 5.23 10.50 -10.79
C VAL A 531 4.71 11.33 -11.97
N GLY A 532 5.54 11.53 -13.00
CA GLY A 532 5.19 12.29 -14.19
C GLY A 532 5.11 13.79 -13.92
N LEU A 533 5.93 14.28 -12.99
CA LEU A 533 6.06 15.68 -12.60
C LEU A 533 7.52 16.05 -12.39
N ASP A 534 7.92 17.24 -12.84
CA ASP A 534 9.16 17.84 -12.39
C ASP A 534 9.07 18.18 -10.90
N ARG A 535 10.18 18.01 -10.20
CA ARG A 535 10.26 18.23 -8.76
C ARG A 535 9.97 19.66 -8.34
N LYS A 536 10.46 20.67 -9.08
CA LYS A 536 10.22 22.09 -8.75
C LYS A 536 8.76 22.42 -8.99
N VAL A 537 8.18 21.92 -10.09
CA VAL A 537 6.75 22.05 -10.38
C VAL A 537 5.93 21.47 -9.22
N PHE A 538 6.24 20.25 -8.80
CA PHE A 538 5.57 19.60 -7.67
C PHE A 538 5.67 20.41 -6.37
N GLN A 539 6.84 20.96 -6.03
CA GLN A 539 7.00 21.81 -4.86
C GLN A 539 6.16 23.09 -4.95
N ALA A 540 6.15 23.76 -6.11
CA ALA A 540 5.35 24.95 -6.34
C ALA A 540 3.84 24.64 -6.25
N THR A 541 3.40 23.54 -6.84
CA THR A 541 2.01 23.07 -6.79
C THR A 541 1.57 22.79 -5.36
N LEU A 542 2.35 22.03 -4.56
CA LEU A 542 2.02 21.77 -3.15
C LEU A 542 2.01 23.04 -2.30
N THR A 543 2.92 23.98 -2.58
CA THR A 543 2.94 25.28 -1.89
C THR A 543 1.65 26.04 -2.17
N SER A 544 1.24 26.13 -3.44
CA SER A 544 -0.02 26.77 -3.85
C SER A 544 -1.25 26.09 -3.24
N LEU A 545 -1.30 24.75 -3.24
CA LEU A 545 -2.41 24.00 -2.63
C LEU A 545 -2.49 24.23 -1.11
N ARG A 546 -1.34 24.32 -0.42
CA ARG A 546 -1.26 24.63 1.02
C ARG A 546 -1.78 26.03 1.29
N ASP A 547 -1.32 27.02 0.51
CA ASP A 547 -1.67 28.43 0.71
C ASP A 547 -3.16 28.69 0.46
N ARG A 548 -3.80 27.87 -0.40
CA ARG A 548 -5.26 27.86 -0.64
C ARG A 548 -6.05 27.02 0.37
N GLY A 549 -5.38 26.42 1.36
CA GLY A 549 -6.03 25.59 2.37
C GLY A 549 -6.53 24.25 1.85
N VAL A 550 -6.13 23.81 0.64
CA VAL A 550 -6.52 22.50 0.07
C VAL A 550 -5.75 21.36 0.75
N VAL A 551 -4.50 21.58 1.12
CA VAL A 551 -3.68 20.57 1.79
C VAL A 551 -3.02 21.07 3.06
N ARG A 552 -2.93 20.18 4.04
CA ARG A 552 -2.09 20.32 5.21
C ARG A 552 -0.93 19.34 5.10
N LEU A 553 0.29 19.86 5.03
CA LEU A 553 1.51 19.07 4.93
C LEU A 553 1.96 18.63 6.33
N GLN A 554 2.38 17.38 6.43
CA GLN A 554 2.99 16.84 7.64
C GLN A 554 4.14 15.91 7.28
N TYR A 555 5.28 16.15 7.91
CA TYR A 555 6.42 15.23 7.90
C TYR A 555 6.31 14.25 9.06
N GLY A 556 6.63 12.99 8.77
CA GLY A 556 6.56 11.92 9.75
C GLY A 556 7.62 10.84 9.51
N THR A 557 7.48 9.76 10.25
CA THR A 557 8.31 8.55 10.15
C THR A 557 7.40 7.33 10.20
N VAL A 558 7.93 6.15 9.89
CA VAL A 558 7.16 4.91 10.01
C VAL A 558 6.83 4.66 11.48
N LEU A 559 5.53 4.55 11.78
CA LEU A 559 5.04 4.28 13.12
C LEU A 559 5.13 2.78 13.42
N GLU A 560 6.31 2.34 13.85
CA GLU A 560 6.54 0.98 14.32
C GLU A 560 6.10 0.77 15.77
N GLY A 561 5.60 -0.43 16.09
CA GLY A 561 5.24 -0.81 17.46
C GLY A 561 3.85 -0.35 17.90
N VAL A 562 3.02 0.10 16.95
CA VAL A 562 1.65 0.53 17.19
C VAL A 562 0.65 -0.35 16.44
N ALA A 563 -0.51 -0.59 17.06
CA ALA A 563 -1.68 -1.21 16.47
C ALA A 563 -2.65 -0.15 15.95
N THR A 564 -3.52 -0.54 15.02
CA THR A 564 -4.65 0.31 14.59
C THR A 564 -5.92 -0.09 15.32
N VAL A 565 -6.60 0.89 15.91
CA VAL A 565 -7.92 0.75 16.52
C VAL A 565 -8.88 1.72 15.84
N PHE A 566 -10.06 1.22 15.48
CA PHE A 566 -11.17 2.05 15.05
C PHE A 566 -12.06 2.35 16.26
N ALA A 567 -12.42 3.61 16.47
CA ALA A 567 -13.35 4.04 17.50
C ALA A 567 -14.51 4.80 16.84
N MET A 568 -15.74 4.49 17.23
CA MET A 568 -16.93 5.22 16.83
C MET A 568 -17.67 5.67 18.09
N ALA A 569 -17.85 6.98 18.25
CA ALA A 569 -18.54 7.60 19.36
C ALA A 569 -19.78 8.35 18.87
N GLN A 570 -20.88 8.20 19.60
CA GLN A 570 -22.13 8.93 19.36
C GLN A 570 -22.72 9.41 20.69
N GLY A 571 -23.07 10.68 20.81
CA GLY A 571 -23.60 11.24 22.04
C GLY A 571 -23.66 12.78 22.02
N PRO A 572 -23.68 13.45 23.19
CA PRO A 572 -23.64 14.90 23.28
C PRO A 572 -22.42 15.50 22.56
N ALA A 573 -22.66 16.50 21.71
CA ALA A 573 -21.65 17.04 20.79
C ALA A 573 -20.42 17.60 21.51
N ASP A 574 -20.59 18.23 22.66
CA ASP A 574 -19.52 18.76 23.50
C ASP A 574 -18.57 17.66 23.99
N ARG A 575 -19.13 16.52 24.41
CA ARG A 575 -18.40 15.35 24.92
C ARG A 575 -17.66 14.65 23.79
N VAL A 576 -18.34 14.42 22.67
CA VAL A 576 -17.77 13.78 21.48
C VAL A 576 -16.64 14.65 20.88
N CYS A 577 -16.82 15.97 20.81
CA CYS A 577 -15.76 16.89 20.37
C CYS A 577 -14.56 16.89 21.32
N SER A 578 -14.80 16.83 22.64
CA SER A 578 -13.74 16.73 23.65
C SER A 578 -12.93 15.43 23.48
N LEU A 579 -13.62 14.31 23.28
CA LEU A 579 -12.97 13.02 22.99
C LEU A 579 -12.15 13.08 21.71
N ALA A 580 -12.73 13.56 20.61
CA ALA A 580 -12.04 13.70 19.32
C ALA A 580 -10.75 14.52 19.45
N ARG A 581 -10.82 15.66 20.17
CA ARG A 581 -9.66 16.50 20.47
C ARG A 581 -8.60 15.74 21.26
N SER A 582 -9.00 15.01 22.29
CA SER A 582 -8.08 14.25 23.14
C SER A 582 -7.37 13.14 22.34
N LEU A 583 -8.12 12.42 21.50
CA LEU A 583 -7.57 11.41 20.59
C LEU A 583 -6.55 12.01 19.60
N LEU A 584 -6.82 13.19 19.05
CA LEU A 584 -5.90 13.90 18.16
C LEU A 584 -4.64 14.41 18.87
N LEU A 585 -4.69 14.70 20.18
CA LEU A 585 -3.53 15.21 20.95
C LEU A 585 -2.68 14.11 21.60
N HIS A 586 -3.30 12.97 21.93
CA HIS A 586 -2.74 12.00 22.88
C HIS A 586 -2.54 10.59 22.32
N ALA A 587 -2.89 10.34 21.05
CA ALA A 587 -2.46 9.14 20.33
C ALA A 587 -1.33 9.45 19.33
N PRO A 588 -0.37 8.52 19.12
CA PRO A 588 0.74 8.69 18.17
C PRO A 588 0.34 9.14 16.77
N SER A 589 -0.75 8.59 16.23
CA SER A 589 -1.40 9.12 15.03
C SER A 589 -2.88 8.82 15.04
N THR A 590 -3.66 9.77 14.52
CA THR A 590 -5.12 9.72 14.53
C THR A 590 -5.64 10.35 13.24
N LEU A 591 -6.63 9.71 12.61
CA LEU A 591 -7.55 10.32 11.65
C LEU A 591 -8.92 10.43 12.34
N VAL A 592 -9.55 11.60 12.29
CA VAL A 592 -10.90 11.83 12.80
C VAL A 592 -11.79 12.33 11.68
N GLU A 593 -13.02 11.80 11.63
CA GLU A 593 -14.15 12.28 10.83
C GLU A 593 -15.29 12.63 11.80
N MET A 594 -15.86 13.82 11.67
CA MET A 594 -16.97 14.34 12.49
C MET A 594 -18.19 14.63 11.62
N ALA A 595 -19.37 14.24 12.11
CA ALA A 595 -20.63 14.66 11.51
C ALA A 595 -20.93 16.15 11.81
N ASP A 596 -21.92 16.70 11.11
CA ASP A 596 -22.27 18.13 11.10
C ASP A 596 -22.55 18.72 12.50
N ASP A 597 -23.29 17.99 13.33
CA ASP A 597 -23.66 18.40 14.68
C ASP A 597 -22.55 18.17 15.72
N GLY A 598 -21.43 17.56 15.33
CA GLY A 598 -20.38 17.13 16.25
C GLY A 598 -20.77 15.99 17.19
N GLY A 599 -21.97 15.42 17.03
CA GLY A 599 -22.53 14.36 17.87
C GLY A 599 -22.08 12.95 17.47
N ILE A 600 -21.44 12.79 16.31
CA ILE A 600 -20.85 11.54 15.84
C ILE A 600 -19.38 11.76 15.47
N CYS A 601 -18.51 10.90 15.99
CA CYS A 601 -17.08 10.87 15.71
C CYS A 601 -16.65 9.47 15.28
N LEU A 602 -15.88 9.40 14.19
CA LEU A 602 -15.23 8.19 13.70
C LEU A 602 -13.73 8.44 13.73
N ALA A 603 -12.98 7.59 14.43
CA ALA A 603 -11.54 7.77 14.60
C ALA A 603 -10.77 6.50 14.27
N MET A 604 -9.73 6.63 13.43
CA MET A 604 -8.69 5.60 13.27
C MET A 604 -7.46 6.01 14.07
N LEU A 605 -7.15 5.24 15.11
CA LEU A 605 -6.09 5.48 16.08
C LEU A 605 -4.93 4.53 15.86
N ARG A 606 -3.70 5.05 15.92
CA ARG A 606 -2.47 4.26 15.98
C ARG A 606 -1.88 4.39 17.38
N ILE A 607 -1.97 3.32 18.19
CA ILE A 607 -1.57 3.31 19.60
C ILE A 607 -0.60 2.16 19.92
N PRO A 608 0.25 2.26 20.93
CA PRO A 608 1.19 1.19 21.29
C PRO A 608 0.46 -0.15 21.52
N GLU A 609 0.98 -1.23 20.93
CA GLU A 609 0.35 -2.57 20.97
C GLU A 609 -0.04 -2.98 22.41
N MET A 610 0.89 -2.78 23.35
CA MET A 610 0.72 -3.13 24.78
C MET A 610 -0.37 -2.31 25.49
N LYS A 611 -0.84 -1.21 24.90
CA LYS A 611 -1.82 -0.29 25.49
C LYS A 611 -3.20 -0.39 24.85
N VAL A 612 -3.36 -1.21 23.82
CA VAL A 612 -4.64 -1.36 23.10
C VAL A 612 -5.76 -1.80 24.03
N HIS A 613 -5.55 -2.90 24.76
CA HIS A 613 -6.58 -3.46 25.62
C HIS A 613 -6.95 -2.52 26.78
N GLU A 614 -5.94 -2.00 27.48
CA GLU A 614 -6.13 -1.03 28.58
C GLU A 614 -6.92 0.20 28.11
N LEU A 615 -6.49 0.85 27.02
CA LEU A 615 -7.15 2.06 26.54
C LEU A 615 -8.59 1.78 26.10
N THR A 616 -8.81 0.74 25.31
CA THR A 616 -10.15 0.43 24.77
C THR A 616 -11.12 0.05 25.88
N ALA A 617 -10.71 -0.77 26.84
CA ALA A 617 -11.55 -1.13 27.99
C ALA A 617 -11.93 0.10 28.82
N SER A 618 -10.95 0.93 29.23
CA SER A 618 -11.21 2.12 30.04
C SER A 618 -12.04 3.18 29.31
N MET A 619 -11.88 3.32 27.99
CA MET A 619 -12.72 4.23 27.20
C MET A 619 -14.18 3.76 27.16
N LEU A 620 -14.43 2.45 27.02
CA LEU A 620 -15.78 1.90 26.96
C LEU A 620 -16.50 2.01 28.32
N GLU A 621 -15.77 1.78 29.41
CA GLU A 621 -16.25 1.95 30.77
C GLU A 621 -16.67 3.40 31.02
N ALA A 622 -15.76 4.36 30.82
CA ALA A 622 -16.08 5.78 31.04
C ALA A 622 -17.15 6.32 30.11
N ALA A 623 -17.22 5.84 28.85
CA ALA A 623 -18.24 6.31 27.92
C ALA A 623 -19.66 5.91 28.35
N SER A 624 -19.78 4.77 29.04
CA SER A 624 -21.06 4.29 29.59
C SER A 624 -21.61 5.24 30.67
N ASP A 625 -20.72 5.92 31.40
CA ASP A 625 -21.08 6.88 32.45
C ASP A 625 -21.32 8.30 31.91
N SER A 626 -20.80 8.65 30.72
CA SER A 626 -20.86 10.00 30.14
C SER A 626 -21.90 10.19 29.02
N GLU A 627 -22.93 9.32 28.93
CA GLU A 627 -23.96 9.33 27.86
C GLU A 627 -23.40 9.21 26.43
N VAL A 628 -22.18 8.68 26.27
CA VAL A 628 -21.54 8.49 24.97
C VAL A 628 -21.59 7.00 24.60
N ARG A 629 -22.28 6.68 23.51
CA ARG A 629 -22.20 5.35 22.91
C ARG A 629 -20.88 5.21 22.18
N LEU A 630 -19.93 4.50 22.79
CA LEU A 630 -18.64 4.22 22.20
C LEU A 630 -18.52 2.76 21.78
N SER A 631 -17.93 2.53 20.61
CA SER A 631 -17.44 1.22 20.20
C SER A 631 -15.99 1.33 19.77
N CYS A 632 -15.20 0.33 20.15
CA CYS A 632 -13.78 0.23 19.80
C CYS A 632 -13.53 -1.15 19.20
N SER A 633 -12.90 -1.20 18.04
CA SER A 633 -12.58 -2.45 17.35
C SER A 633 -11.16 -2.40 16.80
N ARG A 634 -10.43 -3.51 16.91
CA ARG A 634 -9.14 -3.63 16.25
C ARG A 634 -9.34 -3.69 14.75
N VAL A 635 -8.47 -3.06 13.98
CA VAL A 635 -8.47 -3.21 12.52
C VAL A 635 -7.67 -4.46 12.16
N ILE A 636 -8.33 -5.42 11.52
CA ILE A 636 -7.72 -6.69 11.08
C ILE A 636 -6.99 -6.50 9.75
N SER A 637 -7.60 -5.77 8.81
CA SER A 637 -6.99 -5.45 7.52
C SER A 637 -7.37 -4.04 7.09
N TYR A 638 -6.46 -3.38 6.38
CA TYR A 638 -6.62 -2.05 5.85
C TYR A 638 -6.16 -2.04 4.39
N THR A 639 -6.95 -1.44 3.52
CA THR A 639 -6.64 -1.26 2.11
C THR A 639 -6.82 0.20 1.74
N GLY A 640 -5.76 0.82 1.23
CA GLY A 640 -5.79 2.21 0.75
C GLY A 640 -5.88 2.30 -0.77
N TYR A 641 -6.52 3.35 -1.26
CA TYR A 641 -6.74 3.65 -2.69
C TYR A 641 -6.48 5.14 -3.00
N MET A 642 -5.72 5.81 -2.14
CA MET A 642 -5.53 7.26 -2.15
C MET A 642 -4.56 7.73 -3.23
N ARG A 643 -3.60 6.90 -3.64
CA ARG A 643 -2.52 7.28 -4.56
C ARG A 643 -2.91 7.39 -6.03
N SER A 644 -4.19 7.22 -6.33
CA SER A 644 -4.78 7.45 -7.65
C SER A 644 -6.13 8.16 -7.56
N LEU A 645 -6.57 8.55 -6.36
CA LEU A 645 -7.94 8.96 -6.09
C LEU A 645 -8.33 10.21 -6.90
N TYR A 646 -7.52 11.25 -6.85
CA TYR A 646 -7.85 12.53 -7.48
C TYR A 646 -7.75 12.45 -8.98
N ARG A 647 -6.74 11.78 -9.54
CA ARG A 647 -6.66 11.57 -10.99
C ARG A 647 -7.78 10.69 -11.52
N ARG A 648 -8.20 9.69 -10.74
CA ARG A 648 -9.29 8.78 -11.11
C ARG A 648 -10.65 9.48 -11.12
N LEU A 649 -10.84 10.47 -10.26
CA LEU A 649 -12.10 11.24 -10.16
C LEU A 649 -12.13 12.47 -11.05
N LEU A 650 -10.98 13.01 -11.46
CA LEU A 650 -10.93 14.23 -12.29
C LEU A 650 -11.29 13.91 -13.74
N ARG A 651 -12.35 14.52 -14.26
CA ARG A 651 -12.75 14.43 -15.67
C ARG A 651 -11.89 15.35 -16.55
N PRO A 652 -11.85 15.11 -17.88
CA PRO A 652 -11.09 15.95 -18.82
C PRO A 652 -11.50 17.43 -18.84
N ASP A 653 -12.76 17.72 -18.49
CA ASP A 653 -13.32 19.07 -18.39
C ASP A 653 -12.99 19.78 -17.06
N GLY A 654 -12.25 19.12 -16.15
CA GLY A 654 -11.88 19.65 -14.84
C GLY A 654 -12.93 19.46 -13.75
N THR A 655 -14.06 18.80 -14.04
CA THR A 655 -15.09 18.48 -13.05
C THR A 655 -14.81 17.16 -12.33
N TRP A 656 -15.44 16.95 -11.18
CA TRP A 656 -15.37 15.67 -10.47
C TRP A 656 -16.40 14.69 -11.01
N ASP A 657 -15.97 13.44 -11.15
CA ASP A 657 -16.85 12.36 -11.53
C ASP A 657 -17.88 12.09 -10.42
N ASP A 658 -19.15 12.16 -10.77
CA ASP A 658 -20.29 11.97 -9.88
C ASP A 658 -21.08 10.68 -10.15
N ASP A 659 -20.58 9.83 -11.07
CA ASP A 659 -21.25 8.57 -11.38
C ASP A 659 -21.04 7.54 -10.27
N VAL A 660 -22.11 7.30 -9.52
CA VAL A 660 -22.18 6.34 -8.41
C VAL A 660 -22.94 5.06 -8.78
N SER A 661 -23.26 4.84 -10.06
CA SER A 661 -24.17 3.77 -10.47
C SER A 661 -23.67 2.38 -10.08
N ALA A 662 -22.37 2.13 -10.20
CA ALA A 662 -21.73 0.88 -9.77
C ALA A 662 -21.71 0.69 -8.25
N MET A 663 -21.80 1.77 -7.47
CA MET A 663 -21.98 1.69 -6.03
C MET A 663 -23.44 1.39 -5.69
N LEU A 664 -24.38 2.05 -6.35
CA LEU A 664 -25.82 1.85 -6.13
C LEU A 664 -26.28 0.43 -6.54
N SER A 665 -25.65 -0.18 -7.54
CA SER A 665 -25.95 -1.55 -7.96
C SER A 665 -25.51 -2.66 -6.98
N GLN A 666 -24.74 -2.32 -5.94
CA GLN A 666 -24.34 -3.25 -4.88
C GLN A 666 -25.38 -3.42 -3.77
N GLN A 667 -26.50 -2.71 -3.84
CA GLN A 667 -27.50 -2.79 -2.79
C GLN A 667 -28.02 -4.23 -2.69
N ARG A 668 -27.92 -4.78 -1.48
CA ARG A 668 -28.84 -5.85 -1.09
C ARG A 668 -30.23 -5.24 -1.19
N THR A 669 -31.00 -5.63 -2.20
CA THR A 669 -32.44 -5.69 -2.02
C THR A 669 -32.62 -6.56 -0.77
N SER A 670 -33.04 -5.95 0.34
CA SER A 670 -33.52 -6.77 1.45
C SER A 670 -34.56 -7.74 0.87
N PRO A 671 -34.58 -9.01 1.29
CA PRO A 671 -35.78 -9.81 1.11
C PRO A 671 -36.99 -9.11 1.73
#